data_AF-A0A1B8DYN0-F1
#
_entry.id   AF-A0A1B8DYN0-F1
#
_cell.length_a   1.000
_cell.length_b   1.000
_cell.length_c   1.000
_cell.angle_alpha   90.00
_cell.angle_beta   90.00
_cell.angle_gamma   90.00
#
_symmetry.space_group_name_H-M   'P 1'
#
loop_
_entity.id
_entity.type
_entity.pdbx_description
1 polymer ?
#
loop_
_entity_poly.entity_id
_entity_poly.type
_entity_poly.pdbx_seq_one_letter_code
_entity_poly.pdbx_strand_id
1 'polypeptide(L)'
;MASSSLLRSASQQRLCQCGRTAARSTRPHGATGRRYIGMKYLAKVADAEKAWGEKAKEIRAGNQKSMLSILEERGLVHQTTGNRDTIDNLMIDKRVGAYVGIDPTASSLHIGHLLPLMSLFWMYLHGYHSVSLLGGATAKIGDPTGRLTTRTKEHSAVRTANMVNMHYQLKKLWVNVEEYGRKFGYNWEWAWHRELVNNNTWTNKLTVIELLQIIGPGMRLGTMLSRDTVKNKLSKGDGMSYAEFSYPVLQAWDWWHMYNTKDIQMQIGGADQYGNIVAGLNAVKYISANHPDPDVRAGKDADIAQPFGFTVPLLTTAAGAKFGKSAGNAVWLDKELTSTFELYGFWMRQADADMPRYLRYFTFIPSPEIDAIVEAHNQAPHERKAQHVLARNFVELIHGPAEAKAAEANHRLLFGKPSLSSLIETPNDNATAESVKKGPTPVTLNNAPSINITLPRSVLNKSIGKIAFAAGLAESASDGHRLVSNGSLYISGPSSQKKQAMDEAELKFTQIKNWLIADTKKFLVGDEMLVLRRGKHNIRIVKIVEDKEWAESGKKYPGEGGQGLQKGEAGEEAGEVGAKDAGKERKKKSFWSEFAPEVDPNERKSVLYKSVPSGQKKTIIRRSPTKPYDAKEEGSSLVRRKES
;
A
#
# COMPACT_ATOMS: atom_id res chain seq x y z
N MET A 1 47.63 -52.51 -42.70
CA MET A 1 48.33 -53.41 -41.76
C MET A 1 47.37 -53.74 -40.64
N ALA A 2 47.01 -55.02 -40.55
CA ALA A 2 46.21 -55.58 -39.47
C ALA A 2 47.15 -56.29 -38.48
N SER A 3 46.82 -56.27 -37.19
CA SER A 3 47.12 -57.35 -36.23
C SER A 3 46.35 -57.06 -34.93
N SER A 4 45.30 -57.84 -34.62
CA SER A 4 45.28 -59.07 -33.79
C SER A 4 45.05 -58.74 -32.30
N SER A 5 43.80 -58.78 -31.79
CA SER A 5 43.02 -59.96 -31.35
C SER A 5 43.20 -60.26 -29.87
N LEU A 6 42.10 -60.24 -29.10
CA LEU A 6 41.88 -61.15 -27.97
C LEU A 6 40.36 -61.38 -27.81
N LEU A 7 39.94 -62.60 -28.13
CA LEU A 7 38.61 -63.17 -27.90
C LEU A 7 38.55 -63.81 -26.50
N ARG A 8 37.42 -63.62 -25.80
CA ARG A 8 36.74 -64.51 -24.83
C ARG A 8 35.83 -63.59 -23.99
N SER A 9 34.57 -63.85 -23.70
CA SER A 9 33.67 -64.98 -23.92
C SER A 9 32.28 -64.46 -23.58
N ALA A 10 31.28 -64.76 -24.42
CA ALA A 10 29.88 -64.57 -24.05
C ALA A 10 29.51 -65.59 -22.96
N SER A 11 29.03 -65.12 -21.82
CA SER A 11 28.11 -65.87 -20.96
C SER A 11 26.87 -65.00 -20.74
N GLN A 12 25.76 -65.48 -21.29
CA GLN A 12 24.44 -64.95 -21.02
C GLN A 12 24.08 -65.20 -19.55
N GLN A 13 23.77 -64.14 -18.81
CA GLN A 13 22.71 -64.23 -17.81
C GLN A 13 21.69 -63.14 -18.10
N ARG A 14 20.51 -63.60 -18.53
CA ARG A 14 19.31 -62.80 -18.73
C ARG A 14 18.93 -62.16 -17.40
N LEU A 15 18.93 -60.83 -17.34
CA LEU A 15 18.15 -60.08 -16.37
C LEU A 15 17.18 -59.20 -17.14
N CYS A 16 15.92 -59.62 -17.13
CA CYS A 16 14.78 -58.90 -17.66
C CYS A 16 14.75 -57.48 -17.07
N GLN A 17 15.08 -56.46 -17.86
CA GLN A 17 14.78 -55.08 -17.52
C GLN A 17 13.57 -54.60 -18.31
N CYS A 18 12.50 -54.39 -17.55
CA CYS A 18 11.23 -53.79 -17.93
C CYS A 18 11.43 -52.47 -18.71
N GLY A 19 10.72 -52.31 -19.83
CA GLY A 19 10.70 -51.10 -20.69
C GLY A 19 10.12 -49.83 -20.04
N ARG A 20 10.05 -49.75 -18.71
CA ARG A 20 9.63 -48.55 -17.96
C ARG A 20 10.78 -47.72 -17.37
N THR A 21 12.04 -48.15 -17.51
CA THR A 21 13.20 -47.42 -16.97
C THR A 21 14.02 -46.63 -17.99
N ALA A 22 13.72 -46.74 -19.30
CA ALA A 22 14.42 -45.96 -20.34
C ALA A 22 13.77 -44.59 -20.66
N ALA A 23 12.57 -44.30 -20.13
CA ALA A 23 11.83 -43.07 -20.43
C ALA A 23 11.88 -42.02 -19.31
N ARG A 24 12.98 -41.94 -18.55
CA ARG A 24 13.06 -41.01 -17.39
C ARG A 24 14.34 -40.17 -17.26
N SER A 25 15.20 -40.10 -18.28
CA SER A 25 16.44 -39.30 -18.18
C SER A 25 16.72 -38.36 -19.35
N THR A 26 15.70 -37.65 -19.85
CA THR A 26 15.91 -36.47 -20.70
C THR A 26 14.79 -35.45 -20.47
N ARG A 27 14.85 -34.72 -19.34
CA ARG A 27 14.14 -33.44 -19.22
C ARG A 27 15.20 -32.34 -19.04
N PRO A 28 15.27 -31.34 -19.92
CA PRO A 28 16.16 -30.21 -19.71
C PRO A 28 15.69 -29.44 -18.46
N HIS A 29 16.63 -29.15 -17.56
CA HIS A 29 16.43 -28.26 -16.43
C HIS A 29 16.16 -26.84 -16.98
N GLY A 30 14.89 -26.42 -16.97
CA GLY A 30 14.51 -25.07 -17.39
C GLY A 30 13.10 -24.89 -17.95
N ALA A 31 12.32 -25.95 -18.16
CA ALA A 31 10.93 -25.79 -18.61
C ALA A 31 10.02 -25.41 -17.43
N THR A 32 9.78 -24.11 -17.22
CA THR A 32 8.64 -23.64 -16.44
C THR A 32 7.38 -24.26 -17.04
N GLY A 33 6.70 -25.14 -16.31
CA GLY A 33 5.46 -25.75 -16.80
C GLY A 33 4.46 -24.66 -17.16
N ARG A 34 4.13 -24.52 -18.45
CA ARG A 34 3.02 -23.68 -18.91
C ARG A 34 1.77 -24.14 -18.17
N ARG A 35 1.26 -23.33 -17.24
CA ARG A 35 -0.05 -23.57 -16.64
C ARG A 35 -1.08 -23.41 -17.74
N TYR A 36 -1.86 -24.45 -18.01
CA TYR A 36 -2.97 -24.36 -18.95
C TYR A 36 -3.95 -23.29 -18.47
N ILE A 37 -4.22 -22.30 -19.32
CA ILE A 37 -5.27 -21.32 -19.07
C ILE A 37 -6.61 -22.07 -19.19
N GLY A 38 -7.42 -22.04 -18.14
CA GLY A 38 -8.70 -22.74 -18.15
C GLY A 38 -9.65 -22.15 -19.19
N MET A 39 -10.37 -22.99 -19.93
CA MET A 39 -11.34 -22.56 -20.96
C MET A 39 -12.40 -21.58 -20.41
N LYS A 40 -12.80 -21.73 -19.13
CA LYS A 40 -13.72 -20.80 -18.46
C LYS A 40 -13.18 -19.38 -18.33
N TYR A 41 -11.86 -19.23 -18.15
CA TYR A 41 -11.24 -17.90 -18.09
C TYR A 41 -11.21 -17.28 -19.49
N LEU A 42 -10.83 -18.05 -20.51
CA LEU A 42 -10.82 -17.58 -21.90
C LEU A 42 -12.22 -17.15 -22.38
N ALA A 43 -13.26 -17.89 -22.00
CA ALA A 43 -14.65 -17.50 -22.28
C ALA A 43 -15.00 -16.13 -21.66
N LYS A 44 -14.63 -15.90 -20.39
CA LYS A 44 -14.87 -14.61 -19.73
C LYS A 44 -14.09 -13.46 -20.37
N VAL A 45 -12.87 -13.72 -20.84
CA VAL A 45 -12.08 -12.72 -21.59
C VAL A 45 -12.81 -12.37 -22.89
N ALA A 46 -13.25 -13.36 -23.66
CA ALA A 46 -13.99 -13.13 -24.89
C ALA A 46 -15.31 -12.37 -24.66
N ASP A 47 -16.07 -12.72 -23.61
CA ASP A 47 -17.30 -12.01 -23.24
C ASP A 47 -17.01 -10.53 -22.88
N ALA A 48 -15.92 -10.28 -22.15
CA ALA A 48 -15.49 -8.94 -21.78
C ALA A 48 -15.05 -8.09 -22.98
N GLU A 49 -14.38 -8.70 -23.97
CA GLU A 49 -13.98 -8.06 -25.23
C GLU A 49 -15.22 -7.74 -26.08
N LYS A 50 -16.17 -8.67 -26.16
CA LYS A 50 -17.44 -8.44 -26.87
C LYS A 50 -18.23 -7.28 -26.26
N ALA A 51 -18.37 -7.25 -24.93
CA ALA A 51 -19.03 -6.16 -24.22
C ALA A 51 -18.33 -4.81 -24.45
N TRP A 52 -16.99 -4.80 -24.51
CA TRP A 52 -16.24 -3.59 -24.88
C TRP A 52 -16.52 -3.14 -26.31
N GLY A 53 -16.57 -4.08 -27.26
CA GLY A 53 -16.90 -3.80 -28.66
C GLY A 53 -18.32 -3.23 -28.84
N GLU A 54 -19.29 -3.70 -28.04
CA GLU A 54 -20.65 -3.14 -28.01
C GLU A 54 -20.65 -1.70 -27.48
N LYS A 55 -19.97 -1.45 -26.35
CA LYS A 55 -19.78 -0.11 -25.80
C LYS A 55 -19.11 0.84 -26.80
N ALA A 56 -18.09 0.37 -27.52
CA ALA A 56 -17.43 1.16 -28.56
C ALA A 56 -18.39 1.57 -29.70
N LYS A 57 -19.33 0.69 -30.08
CA LYS A 57 -20.37 1.02 -31.07
C LYS A 57 -21.36 2.06 -30.54
N GLU A 58 -21.77 1.95 -29.27
CA GLU A 58 -22.68 2.93 -28.65
C GLU A 58 -22.05 4.33 -28.57
N ILE A 59 -20.76 4.41 -28.24
CA ILE A 59 -20.01 5.67 -28.22
C ILE A 59 -19.95 6.25 -29.64
N ARG A 60 -19.62 5.45 -30.65
CA ARG A 60 -19.58 5.87 -32.06
C ARG A 60 -20.95 6.29 -32.60
N ALA A 61 -22.03 5.70 -32.12
CA ALA A 61 -23.39 6.08 -32.46
C ALA A 61 -23.85 7.37 -31.75
N GLY A 62 -23.07 7.91 -30.81
CA GLY A 62 -23.40 9.11 -30.05
C GLY A 62 -24.36 8.86 -28.87
N ASN A 63 -24.67 7.60 -28.56
CA ASN A 63 -25.56 7.23 -27.45
C ASN A 63 -24.85 7.33 -26.08
N GLN A 64 -23.52 7.26 -26.06
CA GLN A 64 -22.69 7.37 -24.87
C GLN A 64 -21.49 8.28 -25.13
N LYS A 65 -21.03 9.00 -24.11
CA LYS A 65 -19.81 9.81 -24.18
C LYS A 65 -18.57 8.91 -24.08
N SER A 66 -17.54 9.25 -24.85
CA SER A 66 -16.23 8.61 -24.69
C SER A 66 -15.60 8.97 -23.34
N MET A 67 -14.66 8.15 -22.87
CA MET A 67 -14.00 8.40 -21.58
C MET A 67 -13.20 9.70 -21.59
N LEU A 68 -12.50 10.01 -22.68
CA LEU A 68 -11.78 11.27 -22.81
C LEU A 68 -12.75 12.46 -22.73
N SER A 69 -13.88 12.39 -23.44
CA SER A 69 -14.92 13.43 -23.40
C SER A 69 -15.49 13.64 -21.99
N ILE A 70 -15.70 12.57 -21.22
CA ILE A 70 -16.14 12.66 -19.81
C ILE A 70 -15.09 13.38 -18.96
N LEU A 71 -13.81 13.04 -19.12
CA LEU A 71 -12.72 13.70 -18.38
C LEU A 71 -12.58 15.18 -18.78
N GLU A 72 -12.72 15.50 -20.06
CA GLU A 72 -12.71 16.88 -20.59
C GLU A 72 -13.88 17.70 -20.03
N GLU A 73 -15.10 17.16 -20.01
CA GLU A 73 -16.30 17.80 -19.46
C GLU A 73 -16.18 18.09 -17.95
N ARG A 74 -15.46 17.24 -17.23
CA ARG A 74 -15.15 17.47 -15.81
C ARG A 74 -13.96 18.41 -15.61
N GLY A 75 -13.28 18.82 -16.67
CA GLY A 75 -12.08 19.66 -16.61
C GLY A 75 -10.86 18.94 -16.06
N LEU A 76 -10.81 17.62 -16.14
CA LEU A 76 -9.71 16.78 -15.66
C LEU A 76 -8.58 16.60 -16.69
N VAL A 77 -8.74 17.13 -17.90
CA VAL A 77 -7.70 17.13 -18.95
C VAL A 77 -7.20 18.55 -19.18
N HIS A 78 -5.88 18.74 -19.16
CA HIS A 78 -5.23 20.02 -19.42
C HIS A 78 -4.37 20.00 -20.69
N GLN A 79 -3.46 19.03 -20.81
CA GLN A 79 -2.59 18.86 -21.99
C GLN A 79 -2.44 17.38 -22.30
N THR A 80 -2.45 17.01 -23.57
CA THR A 80 -2.22 15.65 -24.07
C THR A 80 -0.86 15.57 -24.78
N THR A 81 -0.26 14.38 -24.86
CA THR A 81 1.01 14.17 -25.59
C THR A 81 0.84 13.97 -27.10
N GLY A 82 -0.39 13.84 -27.59
CA GLY A 82 -0.71 13.59 -28.99
C GLY A 82 -2.05 14.19 -29.39
N ASN A 83 -2.48 13.91 -30.62
CA ASN A 83 -3.75 14.37 -31.15
C ASN A 83 -4.92 13.78 -30.33
N ARG A 84 -5.86 14.64 -29.96
CA ARG A 84 -7.03 14.32 -29.13
C ARG A 84 -7.87 13.20 -29.74
N ASP A 85 -8.18 13.27 -31.04
CA ASP A 85 -9.06 12.29 -31.70
C ASP A 85 -8.38 10.94 -31.88
N THR A 86 -7.05 10.92 -32.11
CA THR A 86 -6.28 9.68 -32.13
C THR A 86 -6.32 8.98 -30.77
N ILE A 87 -6.16 9.74 -29.69
CA ILE A 87 -6.23 9.22 -28.31
C ILE A 87 -7.64 8.71 -28.01
N ASP A 88 -8.67 9.48 -28.37
CA ASP A 88 -10.06 9.12 -28.11
C ASP A 88 -10.45 7.82 -28.85
N ASN A 89 -10.10 7.71 -30.13
CA ASN A 89 -10.33 6.49 -30.91
C ASN A 89 -9.60 5.28 -30.32
N LEU A 90 -8.35 5.45 -29.89
CA LEU A 90 -7.59 4.37 -29.24
C LEU A 90 -8.25 3.89 -27.95
N MET A 91 -8.78 4.81 -27.13
CA MET A 91 -9.50 4.49 -25.90
C MET A 91 -10.86 3.83 -26.17
N ILE A 92 -11.50 4.14 -27.30
CA ILE A 92 -12.75 3.50 -27.73
C ILE A 92 -12.47 2.08 -28.22
N ASP A 93 -11.47 1.90 -29.08
CA ASP A 93 -11.17 0.61 -29.71
C ASP A 93 -10.56 -0.41 -28.75
N LYS A 94 -9.70 0.06 -27.84
CA LYS A 94 -9.03 -0.78 -26.86
C LYS A 94 -9.33 -0.31 -25.45
N ARG A 95 -9.61 -1.28 -24.56
CA ARG A 95 -9.60 -1.04 -23.12
C ARG A 95 -8.17 -0.80 -22.65
N VAL A 96 -7.73 0.45 -22.75
CA VAL A 96 -6.37 0.85 -22.36
C VAL A 96 -6.15 0.72 -20.86
N GLY A 97 -4.90 0.44 -20.47
CA GLY A 97 -4.44 0.56 -19.11
C GLY A 97 -3.86 1.95 -18.84
N ALA A 98 -4.20 2.54 -17.69
CA ALA A 98 -3.69 3.83 -17.24
C ALA A 98 -3.02 3.72 -15.87
N TYR A 99 -2.04 4.60 -15.61
CA TYR A 99 -1.46 4.73 -14.28
C TYR A 99 -1.24 6.17 -13.82
N VAL A 100 -1.24 6.34 -12.50
CA VAL A 100 -0.80 7.55 -11.80
C VAL A 100 0.33 7.17 -10.84
N GLY A 101 1.47 7.84 -10.97
CA GLY A 101 2.62 7.68 -10.07
C GLY A 101 2.59 8.67 -8.91
N ILE A 102 2.92 8.20 -7.71
CA ILE A 102 2.99 9.03 -6.49
C ILE A 102 4.25 8.67 -5.71
N ASP A 103 5.12 9.65 -5.49
CA ASP A 103 6.31 9.49 -4.65
C ASP A 103 5.96 9.73 -3.16
N PRO A 104 6.28 8.80 -2.24
CA PRO A 104 6.03 8.97 -0.80
C PRO A 104 6.99 9.95 -0.12
N THR A 105 6.84 11.23 -0.42
CA THR A 105 7.68 12.31 0.12
C THR A 105 7.23 12.83 1.48
N ALA A 106 6.00 12.50 1.88
CA ALA A 106 5.40 12.89 3.16
C ALA A 106 4.66 11.69 3.76
N SER A 107 4.22 11.81 5.02
CA SER A 107 3.51 10.75 5.74
C SER A 107 2.10 10.47 5.21
N SER A 108 1.55 11.36 4.37
CA SER A 108 0.18 11.28 3.86
C SER A 108 0.06 11.93 2.48
N LEU A 109 -0.93 11.51 1.71
CA LEU A 109 -1.44 12.25 0.55
C LEU A 109 -2.11 13.55 1.01
N HIS A 110 -2.10 14.53 0.14
CA HIS A 110 -2.85 15.78 0.27
C HIS A 110 -3.77 15.99 -0.93
N ILE A 111 -4.69 16.95 -0.85
CA ILE A 111 -5.70 17.22 -1.90
C ILE A 111 -5.10 17.34 -3.31
N GLY A 112 -3.92 17.97 -3.45
CA GLY A 112 -3.24 18.06 -4.75
C GLY A 112 -2.94 16.73 -5.46
N HIS A 113 -2.71 15.64 -4.72
CA HIS A 113 -2.50 14.31 -5.31
C HIS A 113 -3.81 13.67 -5.79
N LEU A 114 -4.95 14.16 -5.31
CA LEU A 114 -6.24 13.56 -5.59
C LEU A 114 -6.68 13.84 -7.02
N LEU A 115 -6.31 14.96 -7.62
CA LEU A 115 -6.82 15.34 -8.95
C LEU A 115 -6.37 14.36 -10.07
N PRO A 116 -5.08 13.96 -10.19
CA PRO A 116 -4.69 12.87 -11.09
C PRO A 116 -5.37 11.54 -10.73
N LEU A 117 -5.51 11.24 -9.44
CA LEU A 117 -6.18 10.02 -8.97
C LEU A 117 -7.67 10.00 -9.34
N MET A 118 -8.37 11.14 -9.33
CA MET A 118 -9.78 11.22 -9.76
C MET A 118 -9.93 10.84 -11.22
N SER A 119 -9.01 11.25 -12.09
CA SER A 119 -9.01 10.81 -13.49
C SER A 119 -8.85 9.30 -13.60
N LEU A 120 -7.93 8.72 -12.81
CA LEU A 120 -7.74 7.27 -12.73
C LEU A 120 -8.97 6.53 -12.17
N PHE A 121 -9.66 7.11 -11.18
CA PHE A 121 -10.89 6.54 -10.62
C PHE A 121 -12.03 6.57 -11.63
N TRP A 122 -12.19 7.66 -12.37
CA TRP A 122 -13.14 7.73 -13.49
C TRP A 122 -12.85 6.65 -14.54
N MET A 123 -11.60 6.47 -14.91
CA MET A 123 -11.21 5.38 -15.82
C MET A 123 -11.60 4.00 -15.25
N TYR A 124 -11.31 3.73 -13.98
CA TYR A 124 -11.71 2.48 -13.32
C TYR A 124 -13.22 2.26 -13.33
N LEU A 125 -14.01 3.29 -12.98
CA LEU A 125 -15.48 3.22 -12.94
C LEU A 125 -16.12 3.03 -14.33
N HIS A 126 -15.38 3.29 -15.40
CA HIS A 126 -15.79 3.02 -16.78
C HIS A 126 -15.14 1.74 -17.36
N GLY A 127 -14.50 0.93 -16.50
CA GLY A 127 -13.98 -0.40 -16.83
C GLY A 127 -12.58 -0.44 -17.41
N TYR A 128 -11.83 0.68 -17.40
CA TYR A 128 -10.42 0.69 -17.83
C TYR A 128 -9.50 0.10 -16.75
N HIS A 129 -8.40 -0.52 -17.18
CA HIS A 129 -7.40 -1.03 -16.23
C HIS A 129 -6.65 0.13 -15.59
N SER A 130 -6.70 0.22 -14.27
CA SER A 130 -6.23 1.40 -13.53
C SER A 130 -5.18 1.04 -12.48
N VAL A 131 -3.99 1.63 -12.59
CA VAL A 131 -2.84 1.31 -11.73
C VAL A 131 -2.40 2.52 -10.92
N SER A 132 -2.42 2.41 -9.60
CA SER A 132 -1.71 3.35 -8.73
C SER A 132 -0.27 2.87 -8.54
N LEU A 133 0.71 3.66 -8.95
CA LEU A 133 2.13 3.38 -8.74
C LEU A 133 2.64 4.16 -7.52
N LEU A 134 3.10 3.45 -6.50
CA LEU A 134 3.84 4.04 -5.38
C LEU A 134 5.34 4.05 -5.70
N GLY A 135 5.92 5.25 -5.76
CA GLY A 135 7.30 5.50 -6.16
C GLY A 135 8.32 5.28 -5.05
N GLY A 136 8.37 4.10 -4.45
CA GLY A 136 9.28 3.80 -3.33
C GLY A 136 10.77 3.97 -3.68
N ALA A 137 11.17 3.67 -4.91
CA ALA A 137 12.55 3.83 -5.39
C ALA A 137 12.83 5.26 -5.85
N THR A 138 11.92 5.84 -6.64
CA THR A 138 12.01 7.22 -7.18
C THR A 138 12.02 8.26 -6.07
N ALA A 139 11.28 8.04 -4.97
CA ALA A 139 11.30 8.93 -3.81
C ALA A 139 12.66 9.02 -3.10
N LYS A 140 13.56 8.03 -3.26
CA LYS A 140 14.93 8.08 -2.70
C LYS A 140 15.82 9.09 -3.41
N ILE A 141 15.49 9.40 -4.66
CA ILE A 141 16.21 10.37 -5.50
C ILE A 141 15.50 11.73 -5.40
N GLY A 142 14.17 11.70 -5.59
CA GLY A 142 13.32 12.88 -5.55
C GLY A 142 13.20 13.60 -6.89
N ASP A 143 11.97 13.93 -7.25
CA ASP A 143 11.66 14.72 -8.45
C ASP A 143 12.15 16.18 -8.32
N PRO A 144 13.02 16.68 -9.22
CA PRO A 144 13.46 18.06 -9.26
C PRO A 144 12.43 19.04 -9.88
N THR A 145 11.34 18.54 -10.47
CA THR A 145 10.35 19.33 -11.19
C THR A 145 9.77 20.47 -10.35
N GLY A 146 9.85 21.70 -10.87
CA GLY A 146 9.27 22.88 -10.24
C GLY A 146 9.96 23.35 -8.96
N ARG A 147 11.20 22.91 -8.69
CA ARG A 147 11.99 23.27 -7.50
C ARG A 147 13.33 23.89 -7.89
N LEU A 148 13.78 24.87 -7.11
CA LEU A 148 15.08 25.52 -7.28
C LEU A 148 16.16 24.98 -6.33
N THR A 149 15.76 24.30 -5.27
CA THR A 149 16.66 23.72 -4.27
C THR A 149 16.60 22.20 -4.30
N THR A 150 17.72 21.57 -3.95
CA THR A 150 17.83 20.11 -3.77
C THR A 150 17.07 19.66 -2.53
N ARG A 151 16.47 18.48 -2.60
CA ARG A 151 15.74 17.91 -1.46
C ARG A 151 16.72 17.48 -0.36
N THR A 152 16.37 17.80 0.88
CA THR A 152 17.01 17.20 2.04
C THR A 152 16.79 15.68 2.01
N LYS A 153 17.85 14.91 2.22
CA LYS A 153 17.75 13.46 2.29
C LYS A 153 17.07 13.07 3.61
N GLU A 154 15.88 12.51 3.51
CA GLU A 154 15.15 11.95 4.65
C GLU A 154 15.82 10.68 5.17
N HIS A 155 15.69 10.40 6.48
CA HIS A 155 16.17 9.15 7.07
C HIS A 155 15.44 7.93 6.49
N SER A 156 16.13 6.79 6.35
CA SER A 156 15.57 5.57 5.71
C SER A 156 14.33 5.05 6.43
N ALA A 157 14.31 5.19 7.76
CA ALA A 157 13.16 4.89 8.58
C ALA A 157 11.96 5.72 8.10
N VAL A 158 12.04 7.06 8.13
CA VAL A 158 10.95 7.98 7.76
C VAL A 158 10.39 7.67 6.37
N ARG A 159 11.26 7.42 5.38
CA ARG A 159 10.82 7.04 4.02
C ARG A 159 9.99 5.76 4.02
N THR A 160 10.40 4.76 4.81
CA THR A 160 9.67 3.49 4.93
C THR A 160 8.30 3.71 5.57
N ALA A 161 8.20 4.52 6.62
CA ALA A 161 6.91 4.85 7.23
C ALA A 161 5.98 5.59 6.27
N ASN A 162 6.49 6.60 5.56
CA ASN A 162 5.74 7.35 4.55
C ASN A 162 5.20 6.41 3.45
N MET A 163 6.04 5.49 2.97
CA MET A 163 5.64 4.47 1.99
C MET A 163 4.53 3.55 2.53
N VAL A 164 4.66 3.06 3.78
CA VAL A 164 3.62 2.23 4.41
C VAL A 164 2.31 3.01 4.51
N ASN A 165 2.36 4.22 5.06
CA ASN A 165 1.17 5.05 5.28
C ASN A 165 0.44 5.34 3.97
N MET A 166 1.16 5.80 2.94
CA MET A 166 0.56 6.05 1.62
C MET A 166 0.01 4.78 0.96
N HIS A 167 0.68 3.64 1.10
CA HIS A 167 0.18 2.36 0.58
C HIS A 167 -1.18 1.98 1.18
N TYR A 168 -1.34 2.13 2.50
CA TYR A 168 -2.61 1.84 3.17
C TYR A 168 -3.67 2.89 2.92
N GLN A 169 -3.28 4.16 2.81
CA GLN A 169 -4.17 5.25 2.44
C GLN A 169 -4.74 5.06 1.03
N LEU A 170 -3.91 4.70 0.04
CA LEU A 170 -4.38 4.37 -1.31
C LEU A 170 -5.29 3.15 -1.32
N LYS A 171 -4.99 2.11 -0.54
CA LYS A 171 -5.89 0.95 -0.39
C LYS A 171 -7.26 1.33 0.17
N LYS A 172 -7.28 2.18 1.19
CA LYS A 172 -8.52 2.69 1.80
C LYS A 172 -9.31 3.51 0.78
N LEU A 173 -8.64 4.43 0.10
CA LEU A 173 -9.23 5.29 -0.92
C LEU A 173 -9.91 4.48 -2.03
N TRP A 174 -9.25 3.45 -2.55
CA TRP A 174 -9.84 2.59 -3.58
C TRP A 174 -11.11 1.85 -3.13
N VAL A 175 -11.17 1.41 -1.86
CA VAL A 175 -12.40 0.79 -1.32
C VAL A 175 -13.52 1.81 -1.25
N ASN A 176 -13.22 3.04 -0.84
CA ASN A 176 -14.22 4.11 -0.80
C ASN A 176 -14.66 4.53 -2.21
N VAL A 177 -13.77 4.53 -3.21
CA VAL A 177 -14.11 4.79 -4.62
C VAL A 177 -15.16 3.78 -5.12
N GLU A 178 -14.98 2.49 -4.81
CA GLU A 178 -15.93 1.44 -5.19
C GLU A 178 -17.28 1.61 -4.48
N GLU A 179 -17.27 1.88 -3.16
CA GLU A 179 -18.50 2.07 -2.38
C GLU A 179 -19.28 3.33 -2.81
N TYR A 180 -18.55 4.43 -3.03
CA TYR A 180 -19.09 5.71 -3.45
C TYR A 180 -19.60 5.66 -4.90
N GLY A 181 -18.83 5.06 -5.82
CA GLY A 181 -19.22 4.87 -7.22
C GLY A 181 -20.52 4.06 -7.37
N ARG A 182 -20.72 3.03 -6.53
CA ARG A 182 -21.96 2.24 -6.53
C ARG A 182 -23.22 3.08 -6.30
N LYS A 183 -23.13 4.19 -5.55
CA LYS A 183 -24.26 5.11 -5.34
C LYS A 183 -24.74 5.79 -6.63
N PHE A 184 -23.85 5.89 -7.61
CA PHE A 184 -24.12 6.46 -8.94
C PHE A 184 -24.30 5.38 -10.02
N GLY A 185 -24.54 4.12 -9.64
CA GLY A 185 -24.80 3.02 -10.57
C GLY A 185 -23.55 2.34 -11.15
N TYR A 186 -22.35 2.73 -10.73
CA TYR A 186 -21.11 2.07 -11.13
C TYR A 186 -20.93 0.78 -10.32
N ASN A 187 -21.37 -0.35 -10.89
CA ASN A 187 -21.24 -1.67 -10.27
C ASN A 187 -20.01 -2.39 -10.81
N TRP A 188 -19.30 -3.10 -9.94
CA TRP A 188 -18.12 -3.86 -10.35
C TRP A 188 -18.48 -4.96 -11.35
N GLU A 189 -17.73 -5.03 -12.43
CA GLU A 189 -17.80 -6.11 -13.41
C GLU A 189 -16.50 -6.92 -13.40
N TRP A 190 -16.57 -8.19 -13.79
CA TRP A 190 -15.40 -9.08 -13.84
C TRP A 190 -14.21 -8.52 -14.61
N ALA A 191 -14.52 -7.68 -15.59
CA ALA A 191 -13.59 -7.09 -16.53
C ALA A 191 -12.84 -5.88 -15.95
N TRP A 192 -13.31 -5.31 -14.83
CA TRP A 192 -12.70 -4.16 -14.19
C TRP A 192 -11.50 -4.60 -13.38
N HIS A 193 -10.39 -3.89 -13.60
CA HIS A 193 -9.13 -4.28 -13.00
C HIS A 193 -8.41 -3.05 -12.43
N ARG A 194 -8.01 -3.16 -11.15
CA ARG A 194 -7.19 -2.15 -10.49
C ARG A 194 -6.02 -2.77 -9.76
N GLU A 195 -4.89 -2.08 -9.75
CA GLU A 195 -3.70 -2.52 -9.04
C GLU A 195 -3.03 -1.38 -8.27
N LEU A 196 -2.42 -1.73 -7.14
CA LEU A 196 -1.51 -0.86 -6.41
C LEU A 196 -0.14 -1.52 -6.42
N VAL A 197 0.80 -0.90 -7.13
CA VAL A 197 2.14 -1.43 -7.38
C VAL A 197 3.21 -0.52 -6.77
N ASN A 198 4.41 -1.04 -6.54
CA ASN A 198 5.54 -0.27 -6.02
C ASN A 198 6.78 -0.50 -6.88
N ASN A 199 7.39 0.57 -7.39
CA ASN A 199 8.53 0.46 -8.32
C ASN A 199 9.79 -0.15 -7.72
N ASN A 200 9.92 -0.10 -6.41
CA ASN A 200 10.93 -0.85 -5.69
C ASN A 200 11.05 -2.32 -6.13
N THR A 201 9.93 -2.95 -6.51
CA THR A 201 9.88 -4.38 -6.86
C THR A 201 10.66 -4.75 -8.13
N TRP A 202 10.88 -3.78 -9.03
CA TRP A 202 11.69 -3.93 -10.24
C TRP A 202 12.94 -3.06 -10.21
N THR A 203 12.87 -1.83 -9.71
CA THR A 203 14.01 -0.89 -9.70
C THR A 203 15.17 -1.38 -8.84
N ASN A 204 14.92 -2.09 -7.72
CA ASN A 204 16.01 -2.64 -6.90
C ASN A 204 16.73 -3.83 -7.56
N LYS A 205 16.14 -4.45 -8.58
CA LYS A 205 16.73 -5.57 -9.33
C LYS A 205 17.37 -5.11 -10.65
N LEU A 206 17.05 -3.90 -11.08
CA LEU A 206 17.57 -3.29 -12.30
C LEU A 206 19.05 -2.96 -12.12
N THR A 207 19.89 -3.51 -12.99
CA THR A 207 21.30 -3.15 -13.00
C THR A 207 21.52 -1.85 -13.76
N VAL A 208 22.52 -1.06 -13.36
CA VAL A 208 22.88 0.18 -14.08
C VAL A 208 23.26 -0.12 -15.53
N ILE A 209 23.94 -1.23 -15.79
CA ILE A 209 24.34 -1.65 -17.15
C ILE A 209 23.11 -1.93 -18.01
N GLU A 210 22.14 -2.68 -17.49
CA GLU A 210 20.89 -2.98 -18.19
C GLU A 210 20.11 -1.70 -18.52
N LEU A 211 19.99 -0.78 -17.55
CA LEU A 211 19.36 0.53 -17.77
C LEU A 211 20.07 1.28 -18.90
N LEU A 212 21.40 1.47 -18.78
CA LEU A 212 22.17 2.22 -19.77
C LEU A 212 22.16 1.59 -21.17
N GLN A 213 22.10 0.27 -21.28
CA GLN A 213 22.01 -0.42 -22.57
C GLN A 213 20.64 -0.27 -23.23
N ILE A 214 19.55 -0.37 -22.45
CA ILE A 214 18.19 -0.43 -22.98
C ILE A 214 17.61 0.98 -23.24
N ILE A 215 17.64 1.87 -22.25
CA ILE A 215 17.04 3.22 -22.37
C ILE A 215 18.06 4.29 -22.75
N GLY A 216 19.33 4.10 -22.35
CA GLY A 216 20.40 5.11 -22.48
C GLY A 216 20.53 5.71 -23.88
N PRO A 217 20.60 4.92 -24.98
CA PRO A 217 20.79 5.49 -26.31
C PRO A 217 19.56 6.25 -26.84
N GLY A 218 18.37 5.98 -26.28
CA GLY A 218 17.13 6.72 -26.58
C GLY A 218 17.02 8.07 -25.87
N MET A 219 17.84 8.32 -24.83
CA MET A 219 17.79 9.53 -24.01
C MET A 219 18.92 10.49 -24.40
N ARG A 220 18.61 11.46 -25.26
CA ARG A 220 19.59 12.45 -25.73
C ARG A 220 19.83 13.54 -24.68
N LEU A 221 21.09 13.72 -24.30
CA LEU A 221 21.49 14.69 -23.28
C LEU A 221 21.05 16.13 -23.62
N GLY A 222 21.20 16.56 -24.88
CA GLY A 222 20.78 17.89 -25.33
C GLY A 222 19.31 18.18 -25.06
N THR A 223 18.43 17.22 -25.37
CA THR A 223 16.98 17.31 -25.11
C THR A 223 16.66 17.32 -23.62
N MET A 224 17.40 16.56 -22.81
CA MET A 224 17.20 16.56 -21.36
C MET A 224 17.61 17.89 -20.73
N LEU A 225 18.78 18.43 -21.12
CA LEU A 225 19.28 19.73 -20.67
C LEU A 225 18.45 20.91 -21.16
N SER A 226 17.77 20.77 -22.32
CA SER A 226 16.98 21.86 -22.89
C SER A 226 15.67 22.14 -22.15
N ARG A 227 15.25 21.26 -21.24
CA ARG A 227 13.99 21.36 -20.49
C ARG A 227 14.02 22.53 -19.51
N ASP A 228 12.94 23.28 -19.45
CA ASP A 228 12.86 24.49 -18.61
C ASP A 228 13.07 24.20 -17.13
N THR A 229 12.62 23.04 -16.63
CA THR A 229 12.87 22.63 -15.24
C THR A 229 14.36 22.48 -14.94
N VAL A 230 15.09 21.85 -15.86
CA VAL A 230 16.54 21.63 -15.75
C VAL A 230 17.29 22.94 -15.91
N LYS A 231 16.98 23.72 -16.96
CA LYS A 231 17.57 25.05 -17.20
C LYS A 231 17.39 25.98 -16.01
N ASN A 232 16.16 26.10 -15.49
CA ASN A 232 15.88 27.02 -14.39
C ASN A 232 16.63 26.59 -13.12
N LYS A 233 16.69 25.29 -12.81
CA LYS A 233 17.44 24.82 -11.63
C LYS A 233 18.95 24.99 -11.80
N LEU A 234 19.51 24.75 -12.99
CA LEU A 234 20.93 24.97 -13.27
C LEU A 234 21.34 26.44 -13.24
N SER A 235 20.50 27.34 -13.76
CA SER A 235 20.86 28.77 -13.87
C SER A 235 20.47 29.61 -12.65
N LYS A 236 19.37 29.26 -11.95
CA LYS A 236 18.80 30.08 -10.86
C LYS A 236 18.76 29.36 -9.51
N GLY A 237 19.05 28.06 -9.48
CA GLY A 237 18.99 27.22 -8.29
C GLY A 237 20.37 26.88 -7.74
N ASP A 238 20.43 25.80 -6.96
CA ASP A 238 21.66 25.25 -6.38
C ASP A 238 22.44 24.32 -7.32
N GLY A 239 22.15 24.37 -8.62
CA GLY A 239 22.62 23.39 -9.60
C GLY A 239 21.76 22.12 -9.58
N MET A 240 22.13 21.12 -10.39
CA MET A 240 21.40 19.84 -10.47
C MET A 240 22.35 18.69 -10.28
N SER A 241 22.06 17.82 -9.31
CA SER A 241 22.85 16.60 -9.12
C SER A 241 22.57 15.58 -10.22
N TYR A 242 23.54 14.69 -10.49
CA TYR A 242 23.33 13.59 -11.44
C TYR A 242 22.16 12.67 -11.06
N ALA A 243 21.94 12.48 -9.75
CA ALA A 243 20.81 11.69 -9.25
C ALA A 243 19.48 12.31 -9.66
N GLU A 244 19.28 13.60 -9.38
CA GLU A 244 18.06 14.33 -9.78
C GLU A 244 17.90 14.38 -11.30
N PHE A 245 19.01 14.60 -12.03
CA PHE A 245 19.01 14.60 -13.49
C PHE A 245 18.57 13.25 -14.08
N SER A 246 18.85 12.15 -13.38
CA SER A 246 18.47 10.79 -13.79
C SER A 246 17.02 10.44 -13.45
N TYR A 247 16.30 11.27 -12.67
CA TYR A 247 14.93 10.98 -12.24
C TYR A 247 13.96 10.69 -13.41
N PRO A 248 13.92 11.49 -14.50
CA PRO A 248 13.02 11.22 -15.62
C PRO A 248 13.31 9.88 -16.31
N VAL A 249 14.57 9.40 -16.27
CA VAL A 249 14.96 8.10 -16.84
C VAL A 249 14.35 6.95 -16.03
N LEU A 250 14.34 7.07 -14.70
CA LEU A 250 13.75 6.06 -13.83
C LEU A 250 12.22 6.06 -13.92
N GLN A 251 11.59 7.22 -14.00
CA GLN A 251 10.15 7.33 -14.22
C GLN A 251 9.75 6.75 -15.59
N ALA A 252 10.56 6.97 -16.63
CA ALA A 252 10.38 6.36 -17.94
C ALA A 252 10.51 4.83 -17.89
N TRP A 253 11.47 4.31 -17.10
CA TRP A 253 11.63 2.89 -16.87
C TRP A 253 10.41 2.27 -16.17
N ASP A 254 9.83 2.96 -15.18
CA ASP A 254 8.60 2.52 -14.53
C ASP A 254 7.46 2.33 -15.55
N TRP A 255 7.29 3.30 -16.46
CA TRP A 255 6.30 3.20 -17.52
C TRP A 255 6.62 2.03 -18.45
N TRP A 256 7.86 1.90 -18.92
CA TRP A 256 8.28 0.76 -19.75
C TRP A 256 7.96 -0.59 -19.09
N HIS A 257 8.28 -0.75 -17.81
CA HIS A 257 8.01 -1.98 -17.08
C HIS A 257 6.51 -2.30 -17.05
N MET A 258 5.66 -1.33 -16.71
CA MET A 258 4.21 -1.52 -16.65
C MET A 258 3.59 -1.67 -18.05
N TYR A 259 4.10 -0.97 -19.04
CA TYR A 259 3.72 -1.14 -20.44
C TYR A 259 3.99 -2.57 -20.88
N ASN A 260 5.20 -3.08 -20.67
CA ASN A 260 5.57 -4.43 -21.11
C ASN A 260 4.87 -5.55 -20.32
N THR A 261 4.74 -5.41 -19.00
CA THR A 261 4.26 -6.51 -18.12
C THR A 261 2.77 -6.46 -17.79
N LYS A 262 2.13 -5.29 -17.88
CA LYS A 262 0.76 -5.05 -17.44
C LYS A 262 -0.13 -4.39 -18.49
N ASP A 263 0.41 -4.17 -19.70
CA ASP A 263 -0.28 -3.53 -20.81
C ASP A 263 -0.85 -2.14 -20.50
N ILE A 264 -0.05 -1.30 -19.82
CA ILE A 264 -0.41 0.08 -19.47
C ILE A 264 0.09 1.07 -20.54
N GLN A 265 -0.82 1.58 -21.37
CA GLN A 265 -0.50 2.54 -22.44
C GLN A 265 -0.58 4.00 -22.02
N MET A 266 -1.26 4.32 -20.92
CA MET A 266 -1.53 5.70 -20.54
C MET A 266 -0.83 6.10 -19.23
N GLN A 267 -0.14 7.24 -19.22
CA GLN A 267 0.30 7.92 -18.00
C GLN A 267 -0.54 9.17 -17.75
N ILE A 268 -1.01 9.33 -16.52
CA ILE A 268 -1.72 10.53 -16.04
C ILE A 268 -0.87 11.19 -14.95
N GLY A 269 -0.73 12.52 -15.01
CA GLY A 269 0.01 13.30 -14.00
C GLY A 269 -0.52 14.71 -13.80
N GLY A 270 0.06 15.46 -12.86
CA GLY A 270 -0.19 16.90 -12.75
C GLY A 270 0.40 17.68 -13.93
N ALA A 271 -0.06 18.91 -14.15
CA ALA A 271 0.46 19.77 -15.23
C ALA A 271 1.99 19.99 -15.17
N ASP A 272 2.58 19.96 -13.97
CA ASP A 272 4.02 20.03 -13.76
C ASP A 272 4.77 18.78 -14.27
N GLN A 273 4.10 17.64 -14.40
CA GLN A 273 4.69 16.37 -14.85
C GLN A 273 4.72 16.20 -16.37
N TYR A 274 4.20 17.15 -17.16
CA TYR A 274 4.08 17.02 -18.62
C TYR A 274 5.39 16.60 -19.29
N GLY A 275 6.50 17.26 -18.94
CA GLY A 275 7.79 16.92 -19.53
C GLY A 275 8.23 15.49 -19.20
N ASN A 276 7.97 15.01 -17.97
CA ASN A 276 8.35 13.66 -17.56
C ASN A 276 7.50 12.61 -18.30
N ILE A 277 6.22 12.90 -18.51
CA ILE A 277 5.33 12.08 -19.33
C ILE A 277 5.85 12.00 -20.77
N VAL A 278 6.21 13.13 -21.39
CA VAL A 278 6.77 13.12 -22.76
C VAL A 278 8.09 12.33 -22.84
N ALA A 279 8.96 12.43 -21.83
CA ALA A 279 10.18 11.63 -21.78
C ALA A 279 9.88 10.14 -21.66
N GLY A 280 8.94 9.76 -20.79
CA GLY A 280 8.48 8.38 -20.64
C GLY A 280 7.88 7.83 -21.93
N LEU A 281 7.03 8.61 -22.60
CA LEU A 281 6.44 8.27 -23.90
C LEU A 281 7.51 7.93 -24.94
N ASN A 282 8.49 8.82 -25.12
CA ASN A 282 9.57 8.64 -26.09
C ASN A 282 10.45 7.44 -25.74
N ALA A 283 10.73 7.24 -24.44
CA ALA A 283 11.48 6.09 -23.97
C ALA A 283 10.74 4.77 -24.24
N VAL A 284 9.44 4.67 -23.95
CA VAL A 284 8.65 3.46 -24.23
C VAL A 284 8.67 3.16 -25.72
N LYS A 285 8.44 4.16 -26.59
CA LYS A 285 8.52 3.99 -28.05
C LYS A 285 9.90 3.53 -28.50
N TYR A 286 10.96 4.16 -27.98
CA TYR A 286 12.33 3.80 -28.30
C TYR A 286 12.65 2.36 -27.89
N ILE A 287 12.31 1.97 -26.66
CA ILE A 287 12.60 0.64 -26.14
C ILE A 287 11.79 -0.39 -26.91
N SER A 288 10.49 -0.17 -27.15
CA SER A 288 9.67 -1.07 -27.97
C SER A 288 10.28 -1.38 -29.34
N ALA A 289 10.90 -0.39 -29.98
CA ALA A 289 11.54 -0.58 -31.29
C ALA A 289 12.95 -1.20 -31.21
N ASN A 290 13.71 -0.91 -30.15
CA ASN A 290 15.16 -1.19 -30.08
C ASN A 290 15.55 -2.19 -28.98
N HIS A 291 14.59 -2.80 -28.28
CA HIS A 291 14.90 -3.73 -27.20
C HIS A 291 15.81 -4.88 -27.69
N PRO A 292 16.85 -5.27 -26.93
CA PRO A 292 17.78 -6.33 -27.37
C PRO A 292 17.09 -7.68 -27.62
N ASP A 293 16.05 -7.99 -26.84
CA ASP A 293 15.23 -9.18 -26.99
C ASP A 293 14.24 -9.04 -28.17
N PRO A 294 14.34 -9.88 -29.23
CA PRO A 294 13.40 -9.87 -30.35
C PRO A 294 11.94 -10.13 -29.96
N ASP A 295 11.68 -10.95 -28.95
CA ASP A 295 10.31 -11.29 -28.54
C ASP A 295 9.60 -10.08 -27.92
N VAL A 296 10.37 -9.25 -27.22
CA VAL A 296 9.89 -7.98 -26.66
C VAL A 296 9.60 -6.95 -27.76
N ARG A 297 10.36 -6.96 -28.86
CA ARG A 297 10.13 -6.08 -30.03
C ARG A 297 8.93 -6.52 -30.87
N ALA A 298 8.73 -7.82 -31.04
CA ALA A 298 7.62 -8.37 -31.82
C ALA A 298 6.26 -8.30 -31.11
N GLY A 299 6.25 -8.00 -29.80
CA GLY A 299 5.14 -8.32 -28.90
C GLY A 299 3.92 -7.38 -28.92
N LYS A 300 3.90 -6.29 -29.69
CA LYS A 300 2.77 -5.34 -29.66
C LYS A 300 2.45 -4.75 -31.02
N ASP A 301 1.19 -4.91 -31.40
CA ASP A 301 0.63 -4.34 -32.63
C ASP A 301 0.73 -2.81 -32.59
N ALA A 302 1.44 -2.24 -33.57
CA ALA A 302 1.98 -0.88 -33.47
C ALA A 302 0.89 0.19 -33.41
N ASP A 303 -0.30 -0.06 -33.97
CA ASP A 303 -1.36 0.95 -34.09
C ASP A 303 -2.27 1.01 -32.84
N ILE A 304 -2.51 -0.13 -32.19
CA ILE A 304 -3.43 -0.25 -31.03
C ILE A 304 -2.72 -0.28 -29.67
N ALA A 305 -1.39 -0.16 -29.66
CA ALA A 305 -0.59 -0.18 -28.43
C ALA A 305 0.22 1.11 -28.21
N GLN A 306 0.02 2.17 -29.00
CA GLN A 306 0.80 3.39 -28.85
C GLN A 306 0.69 3.95 -27.43
N PRO A 307 1.81 4.21 -26.74
CA PRO A 307 1.76 4.90 -25.46
C PRO A 307 1.28 6.35 -25.68
N PHE A 308 0.59 6.90 -24.69
CA PHE A 308 0.15 8.30 -24.66
C PHE A 308 -0.05 8.75 -23.22
N GLY A 309 -0.23 10.04 -23.01
CA GLY A 309 -0.52 10.54 -21.67
C GLY A 309 -1.19 11.89 -21.71
N PHE A 310 -1.73 12.28 -20.56
CA PHE A 310 -2.25 13.62 -20.36
C PHE A 310 -1.98 14.10 -18.95
N THR A 311 -2.02 15.42 -18.79
CA THR A 311 -1.94 16.06 -17.48
C THR A 311 -3.28 16.60 -17.06
N VAL A 312 -3.54 16.54 -15.75
CA VAL A 312 -4.65 17.28 -15.11
C VAL A 312 -4.22 18.73 -14.82
N PRO A 313 -5.15 19.69 -14.73
CA PRO A 313 -4.80 21.07 -14.45
C PRO A 313 -4.19 21.25 -13.06
N LEU A 314 -3.49 22.36 -12.84
CA LEU A 314 -3.06 22.73 -11.49
C LEU A 314 -4.26 23.10 -10.65
N LEU A 315 -4.32 22.57 -9.42
CA LEU A 315 -5.35 22.96 -8.47
C LEU A 315 -5.09 24.39 -7.96
N THR A 316 -5.85 25.34 -8.50
CA THR A 316 -5.78 26.76 -8.14
C THR A 316 -7.13 27.27 -7.65
N THR A 317 -7.15 28.32 -6.84
CA THR A 317 -8.37 29.09 -6.55
C THR A 317 -8.75 29.98 -7.74
N ALA A 318 -9.96 30.56 -7.75
CA ALA A 318 -10.36 31.56 -8.73
C ALA A 318 -9.40 32.78 -8.77
N ALA A 319 -8.74 33.09 -7.65
CA ALA A 319 -7.71 34.12 -7.56
C ALA A 319 -6.33 33.68 -8.09
N GLY A 320 -6.21 32.48 -8.65
CA GLY A 320 -4.96 31.93 -9.19
C GLY A 320 -3.98 31.39 -8.14
N ALA A 321 -4.34 31.40 -6.85
CA ALA A 321 -3.49 30.87 -5.79
C ALA A 321 -3.43 29.33 -5.86
N LYS A 322 -2.23 28.75 -5.85
CA LYS A 322 -2.06 27.29 -5.83
C LYS A 322 -2.42 26.72 -4.46
N PHE A 323 -3.23 25.67 -4.44
CA PHE A 323 -3.48 24.93 -3.21
C PHE A 323 -2.18 24.34 -2.63
N GLY A 324 -1.96 24.54 -1.33
CA GLY A 324 -0.78 24.03 -0.63
C GLY A 324 0.48 24.89 -0.67
N LYS A 325 0.49 26.05 -1.37
CA LYS A 325 1.59 27.03 -1.28
C LYS A 325 1.18 28.36 -0.64
N SER A 326 -0.09 28.72 -0.69
CA SER A 326 -0.63 29.85 0.06
C SER A 326 -0.82 29.43 1.53
N ALA A 327 0.11 29.86 2.40
CA ALA A 327 0.08 29.75 3.87
C ALA A 327 0.54 28.44 4.56
N GLY A 328 1.45 27.66 3.97
CA GLY A 328 2.23 26.66 4.71
C GLY A 328 1.52 25.41 5.25
N ASN A 329 0.18 25.34 5.21
CA ASN A 329 -0.59 24.15 5.61
C ASN A 329 -1.12 23.41 4.39
N ALA A 330 -0.43 22.34 4.00
CA ALA A 330 -1.02 21.35 3.10
C ALA A 330 -2.23 20.69 3.77
N VAL A 331 -3.34 20.56 3.03
CA VAL A 331 -4.53 19.88 3.53
C VAL A 331 -4.39 18.39 3.27
N TRP A 332 -4.12 17.64 4.33
CA TRP A 332 -3.82 16.22 4.27
C TRP A 332 -5.11 15.39 4.19
N LEU A 333 -4.98 14.20 3.60
CA LEU A 333 -6.05 13.20 3.53
C LEU A 333 -6.00 12.21 4.70
N ASP A 334 -5.08 12.40 5.64
CA ASP A 334 -4.97 11.58 6.84
C ASP A 334 -5.60 12.32 8.03
N LYS A 335 -6.47 11.62 8.75
CA LYS A 335 -7.25 12.15 9.87
C LYS A 335 -6.42 12.62 11.06
N GLU A 336 -5.19 12.13 11.22
CA GLU A 336 -4.27 12.53 12.29
C GLU A 336 -3.58 13.87 11.98
N LEU A 337 -3.47 14.22 10.69
CA LEU A 337 -2.84 15.46 10.24
C LEU A 337 -3.86 16.56 9.92
N THR A 338 -5.02 16.18 9.40
CA THR A 338 -6.15 17.07 9.15
C THR A 338 -7.41 16.32 9.57
N SER A 339 -8.03 16.76 10.65
CA SER A 339 -9.22 16.07 11.18
C SER A 339 -10.35 16.04 10.15
N THR A 340 -11.24 15.05 10.22
CA THR A 340 -12.41 14.97 9.33
C THR A 340 -13.23 16.27 9.36
N PHE A 341 -13.37 16.88 10.54
CA PHE A 341 -14.08 18.14 10.72
C PHE A 341 -13.35 19.32 10.06
N GLU A 342 -12.02 19.41 10.21
CA GLU A 342 -11.21 20.45 9.57
C GLU A 342 -11.24 20.32 8.05
N LEU A 343 -11.16 19.09 7.53
CA LEU A 343 -11.24 18.79 6.10
C LEU A 343 -12.61 19.17 5.52
N TYR A 344 -13.69 18.90 6.26
CA TYR A 344 -15.04 19.34 5.88
C TYR A 344 -15.11 20.88 5.88
N GLY A 345 -14.65 21.52 6.95
CA GLY A 345 -14.63 22.98 7.09
C GLY A 345 -13.77 23.68 6.03
N PHE A 346 -12.70 23.04 5.54
CA PHE A 346 -11.88 23.56 4.46
C PHE A 346 -12.69 23.79 3.18
N TRP A 347 -13.56 22.85 2.82
CA TRP A 347 -14.45 23.00 1.66
C TRP A 347 -15.54 24.04 1.90
N MET A 348 -16.02 24.15 3.15
CA MET A 348 -16.98 25.19 3.56
C MET A 348 -16.44 26.62 3.43
N ARG A 349 -15.13 26.80 3.50
CA ARG A 349 -14.47 28.11 3.36
C ARG A 349 -14.16 28.50 1.90
N GLN A 350 -14.41 27.61 0.94
CA GLN A 350 -14.09 27.89 -0.47
C GLN A 350 -15.07 28.89 -1.08
N ALA A 351 -14.58 29.66 -2.06
CA ALA A 351 -15.37 30.66 -2.77
C ALA A 351 -16.47 30.01 -3.61
N ASP A 352 -17.63 30.67 -3.71
CA ASP A 352 -18.79 30.20 -4.48
C ASP A 352 -18.42 30.01 -5.96
N ALA A 353 -17.61 30.92 -6.52
CA ALA A 353 -17.14 30.87 -7.91
C ALA A 353 -16.33 29.61 -8.26
N ASP A 354 -15.73 28.95 -7.28
CA ASP A 354 -14.94 27.74 -7.49
C ASP A 354 -15.79 26.44 -7.41
N MET A 355 -17.00 26.50 -6.86
CA MET A 355 -17.83 25.33 -6.59
C MET A 355 -18.18 24.50 -7.82
N PRO A 356 -18.57 25.08 -8.97
CA PRO A 356 -18.88 24.29 -10.16
C PRO A 356 -17.68 23.42 -10.59
N ARG A 357 -16.49 24.00 -10.53
CA ARG A 357 -15.24 23.33 -10.90
C ARG A 357 -14.85 22.25 -9.89
N TYR A 358 -14.89 22.54 -8.60
CA TYR A 358 -14.51 21.55 -7.58
C TYR A 358 -15.49 20.38 -7.46
N LEU A 359 -16.80 20.61 -7.65
CA LEU A 359 -17.78 19.53 -7.74
C LEU A 359 -17.45 18.59 -8.91
N ARG A 360 -17.08 19.14 -10.07
CA ARG A 360 -16.64 18.34 -11.23
C ARG A 360 -15.34 17.59 -10.94
N TYR A 361 -14.39 18.20 -10.24
CA TYR A 361 -13.10 17.57 -9.94
C TYR A 361 -13.18 16.42 -8.94
N PHE A 362 -13.92 16.59 -7.84
CA PHE A 362 -13.77 15.73 -6.66
C PHE A 362 -15.01 14.89 -6.30
N THR A 363 -16.01 14.84 -7.18
CA THR A 363 -17.20 14.02 -6.95
C THR A 363 -17.47 13.09 -8.14
N PHE A 364 -18.33 12.08 -7.91
CA PHE A 364 -18.89 11.25 -8.99
C PHE A 364 -20.31 11.69 -9.40
N ILE A 365 -20.74 12.87 -8.95
CA ILE A 365 -22.06 13.44 -9.28
C ILE A 365 -22.12 13.71 -10.80
N PRO A 366 -23.20 13.31 -11.50
CA PRO A 366 -23.40 13.61 -12.91
C PRO A 366 -23.42 15.12 -13.20
N SER A 367 -22.87 15.56 -14.34
CA SER A 367 -22.81 16.99 -14.68
C SER A 367 -24.15 17.73 -14.62
N PRO A 368 -25.29 17.17 -15.13
CA PRO A 368 -26.58 17.86 -15.03
C PRO A 368 -27.05 18.09 -13.58
N GLU A 369 -26.73 17.16 -12.68
CA GLU A 369 -27.04 17.30 -11.26
C GLU A 369 -26.13 18.33 -10.59
N ILE A 370 -24.84 18.38 -10.98
CA ILE A 370 -23.92 19.47 -10.55
C ILE A 370 -24.48 20.83 -10.98
N ASP A 371 -24.93 20.96 -12.22
CA ASP A 371 -25.47 22.21 -12.74
C ASP A 371 -26.73 22.63 -11.96
N ALA A 372 -27.61 21.69 -11.61
CA ALA A 372 -28.76 21.95 -10.75
C ALA A 372 -28.36 22.36 -9.31
N ILE A 373 -27.34 21.74 -8.73
CA ILE A 373 -26.81 22.11 -7.40
C ILE A 373 -26.23 23.53 -7.42
N VAL A 374 -25.48 23.86 -8.47
CA VAL A 374 -24.89 25.20 -8.65
C VAL A 374 -25.98 26.24 -8.84
N GLU A 375 -27.01 25.96 -9.65
CA GLU A 375 -28.14 26.87 -9.84
C GLU A 375 -28.90 27.10 -8.53
N ALA A 376 -29.23 26.04 -7.79
CA ALA A 376 -29.87 26.15 -6.48
C ALA A 376 -29.00 26.88 -5.44
N HIS A 377 -27.68 26.79 -5.56
CA HIS A 377 -26.75 27.56 -4.73
C HIS A 377 -26.74 29.04 -5.12
N ASN A 378 -26.75 29.37 -6.41
CA ASN A 378 -26.78 30.76 -6.89
C ASN A 378 -28.06 31.49 -6.47
N GLN A 379 -29.17 30.78 -6.34
CA GLN A 379 -30.44 31.33 -5.82
C GLN A 379 -30.38 31.67 -4.31
N ALA A 380 -29.57 30.94 -3.54
CA ALA A 380 -29.40 31.17 -2.10
C ALA A 380 -27.94 30.94 -1.67
N PRO A 381 -26.99 31.84 -2.04
CA PRO A 381 -25.56 31.61 -1.79
C PRO A 381 -25.22 31.52 -0.30
N HIS A 382 -25.97 32.27 0.51
CA HIS A 382 -25.84 32.30 1.97
C HIS A 382 -26.08 30.93 2.64
N GLU A 383 -26.82 30.00 1.99
CA GLU A 383 -27.04 28.65 2.50
C GLU A 383 -25.85 27.70 2.24
N ARG A 384 -24.87 28.11 1.42
CA ARG A 384 -23.65 27.32 1.13
C ARG A 384 -23.93 25.88 0.67
N LYS A 385 -25.03 25.66 -0.07
CA LYS A 385 -25.48 24.33 -0.53
C LYS A 385 -24.38 23.58 -1.28
N ALA A 386 -23.74 24.21 -2.26
CA ALA A 386 -22.72 23.59 -3.08
C ALA A 386 -21.49 23.17 -2.26
N GLN A 387 -21.07 24.00 -1.29
CA GLN A 387 -19.97 23.67 -0.38
C GLN A 387 -20.32 22.48 0.51
N HIS A 388 -21.52 22.44 1.07
CA HIS A 388 -21.96 21.31 1.90
C HIS A 388 -21.97 20.00 1.11
N VAL A 389 -22.47 20.04 -0.13
CA VAL A 389 -22.47 18.89 -1.03
C VAL A 389 -21.03 18.45 -1.33
N LEU A 390 -20.16 19.38 -1.73
CA LEU A 390 -18.76 19.09 -2.00
C LEU A 390 -18.05 18.51 -0.77
N ALA A 391 -18.16 19.16 0.38
CA ALA A 391 -17.51 18.76 1.62
C ALA A 391 -17.92 17.35 2.04
N ARG A 392 -19.23 17.05 2.01
CA ARG A 392 -19.76 15.73 2.35
C ARG A 392 -19.25 14.66 1.39
N ASN A 393 -19.36 14.89 0.08
CA ASN A 393 -18.94 13.91 -0.93
C ASN A 393 -17.43 13.69 -0.90
N PHE A 394 -16.66 14.75 -0.68
CA PHE A 394 -15.21 14.66 -0.54
C PHE A 394 -14.83 13.83 0.69
N VAL A 395 -15.37 14.14 1.87
CA VAL A 395 -15.09 13.38 3.09
C VAL A 395 -15.54 11.93 2.93
N GLU A 396 -16.66 11.67 2.26
CA GLU A 396 -17.11 10.31 1.99
C GLU A 396 -16.09 9.52 1.15
N LEU A 397 -15.58 10.14 0.09
CA LEU A 397 -14.54 9.54 -0.74
C LEU A 397 -13.26 9.23 0.06
N ILE A 398 -12.83 10.12 0.96
CA ILE A 398 -11.55 9.95 1.67
C ILE A 398 -11.67 9.10 2.94
N HIS A 399 -12.66 9.39 3.78
CA HIS A 399 -12.82 8.79 5.12
C HIS A 399 -13.98 7.79 5.21
N GLY A 400 -14.86 7.74 4.20
CA GLY A 400 -16.02 6.85 4.16
C GLY A 400 -17.32 7.52 4.60
N PRO A 401 -18.47 6.86 4.38
CA PRO A 401 -19.80 7.46 4.54
C PRO A 401 -20.16 7.79 5.99
N ALA A 402 -19.69 6.99 6.95
CA ALA A 402 -19.96 7.23 8.38
C ALA A 402 -19.30 8.53 8.87
N GLU A 403 -18.04 8.73 8.52
CA GLU A 403 -17.26 9.94 8.84
C GLU A 403 -17.83 11.19 8.16
N ALA A 404 -18.26 11.07 6.89
CA ALA A 404 -18.90 12.16 6.18
C ALA A 404 -20.21 12.62 6.84
N LYS A 405 -21.04 11.66 7.26
CA LYS A 405 -22.30 11.96 7.97
C LYS A 405 -22.04 12.61 9.33
N ALA A 406 -21.05 12.12 10.08
CA ALA A 406 -20.67 12.69 11.37
C ALA A 406 -20.14 14.13 11.22
N ALA A 407 -19.25 14.37 10.25
CA ALA A 407 -18.72 15.70 9.98
C ALA A 407 -19.79 16.70 9.54
N GLU A 408 -20.71 16.28 8.67
CA GLU A 408 -21.87 17.09 8.26
C GLU A 408 -22.77 17.44 9.46
N ALA A 409 -23.07 16.46 10.32
CA ALA A 409 -23.88 16.67 11.52
C ALA A 409 -23.19 17.63 12.50
N ASN A 410 -21.91 17.41 12.81
CA ASN A 410 -21.13 18.27 13.71
C ASN A 410 -21.05 19.71 13.18
N HIS A 411 -20.83 19.88 11.88
CA HIS A 411 -20.81 21.21 11.27
C HIS A 411 -22.18 21.90 11.38
N ARG A 412 -23.29 21.17 11.16
CA ARG A 412 -24.64 21.71 11.34
C ARG A 412 -24.96 22.04 12.80
N LEU A 413 -24.46 21.27 13.76
CA LEU A 413 -24.64 21.54 15.19
C LEU A 413 -23.92 22.81 15.63
N LEU A 414 -22.68 23.00 15.16
CA LEU A 414 -21.84 24.13 15.56
C LEU A 414 -22.22 25.45 14.88
N PHE A 415 -22.69 25.40 13.62
CA PHE A 415 -22.95 26.60 12.81
C PHE A 415 -24.41 26.75 12.36
N GLY A 416 -25.29 25.80 12.70
CA GLY A 416 -26.73 25.90 12.46
C GLY A 416 -27.44 26.74 13.51
N LYS A 417 -28.68 27.17 13.21
CA LYS A 417 -29.55 27.80 14.23
C LYS A 417 -29.80 26.78 15.35
N PRO A 418 -29.62 27.13 16.63
CA PRO A 418 -29.73 26.16 17.72
C PRO A 418 -31.18 25.67 17.83
N SER A 419 -31.42 24.39 17.57
CA SER A 419 -32.60 23.72 18.12
C SER A 419 -32.28 23.38 19.58
N LEU A 420 -33.11 23.82 20.52
CA LEU A 420 -32.91 23.63 21.96
C LEU A 420 -32.71 22.15 22.37
N SER A 421 -33.10 21.20 21.51
CA SER A 421 -32.96 19.75 21.69
C SER A 421 -31.55 19.20 21.40
N SER A 422 -30.67 19.95 20.73
CA SER A 422 -29.33 19.47 20.34
C SER A 422 -28.20 19.92 21.29
N LEU A 423 -28.53 20.66 22.35
CA LEU A 423 -27.57 21.16 23.35
C LEU A 423 -27.25 20.16 24.47
N ILE A 424 -27.84 18.95 24.45
CA ILE A 424 -27.66 17.93 25.50
C ILE A 424 -26.52 16.95 25.16
N GLU A 425 -26.06 16.87 23.92
CA GLU A 425 -24.92 16.01 23.55
C GLU A 425 -23.75 16.88 23.07
N THR A 426 -22.88 17.24 24.01
CA THR A 426 -21.54 17.72 23.67
C THR A 426 -20.65 16.49 23.41
N PRO A 427 -20.09 16.30 22.20
CA PRO A 427 -19.02 15.33 22.01
C PRO A 427 -17.71 16.01 22.42
N ASN A 428 -17.14 15.58 23.54
CA ASN A 428 -15.74 15.82 23.84
C ASN A 428 -14.90 15.13 22.75
N ASP A 429 -14.11 15.90 21.98
CA ASP A 429 -13.09 15.40 21.03
C ASP A 429 -11.91 14.68 21.73
N ASN A 430 -12.05 14.33 23.01
CA ASN A 430 -11.13 13.53 23.81
C ASN A 430 -11.83 12.40 24.58
N ALA A 431 -12.90 11.82 24.03
CA ALA A 431 -13.44 10.57 24.57
C ALA A 431 -12.47 9.42 24.22
N THR A 432 -11.55 9.13 25.14
CA THR A 432 -11.05 7.77 25.36
C THR A 432 -12.21 6.80 25.20
N ALA A 433 -12.01 5.76 24.39
CA ALA A 433 -12.97 4.72 24.11
C ALA A 433 -13.61 4.17 25.40
N GLU A 434 -14.72 4.77 25.82
CA GLU A 434 -15.59 4.17 26.81
C GLU A 434 -16.38 3.08 26.10
N SER A 435 -16.09 1.88 26.59
CA SER A 435 -16.54 0.59 26.12
C SER A 435 -18.06 0.44 26.15
N VAL A 436 -18.73 0.91 25.10
CA VAL A 436 -19.99 0.29 24.69
C VAL A 436 -19.64 -1.10 24.15
N LYS A 437 -19.93 -2.13 24.94
CA LYS A 437 -19.83 -3.55 24.55
C LYS A 437 -20.81 -3.87 23.42
N LYS A 438 -20.57 -3.36 22.22
CA LYS A 438 -21.04 -3.99 20.98
C LYS A 438 -20.06 -5.13 20.68
N GLY A 439 -20.59 -6.31 20.34
CA GLY A 439 -19.77 -7.46 19.94
C GLY A 439 -18.76 -7.09 18.84
N PRO A 440 -17.69 -7.89 18.63
CA PRO A 440 -16.55 -7.50 17.83
C PRO A 440 -16.98 -7.11 16.40
N THR A 441 -17.05 -5.81 16.13
CA THR A 441 -17.21 -5.30 14.78
C THR A 441 -15.96 -5.67 13.99
N PRO A 442 -16.09 -6.24 12.77
CA PRO A 442 -14.93 -6.58 11.97
C PRO A 442 -14.14 -5.30 11.64
N VAL A 443 -12.82 -5.36 11.83
CA VAL A 443 -11.93 -4.24 11.48
C VAL A 443 -11.84 -4.12 9.95
N THR A 444 -12.44 -3.06 9.41
CA THR A 444 -12.34 -2.60 8.03
C THR A 444 -11.22 -1.57 7.88
N LEU A 445 -10.89 -1.16 6.65
CA LEU A 445 -9.92 -0.07 6.43
C LEU A 445 -10.42 1.29 6.94
N ASN A 446 -11.74 1.47 7.09
CA ASN A 446 -12.34 2.73 7.52
C ASN A 446 -12.40 2.85 9.05
N ASN A 447 -12.59 1.73 9.77
CA ASN A 447 -12.66 1.73 11.25
C ASN A 447 -11.34 1.30 11.93
N ALA A 448 -10.29 1.00 11.17
CA ALA A 448 -9.00 0.60 11.73
C ALA A 448 -8.43 1.70 12.65
N PRO A 449 -7.85 1.35 13.81
CA PRO A 449 -7.19 2.32 14.67
C PRO A 449 -5.95 2.93 14.00
N SER A 450 -5.46 4.04 14.55
CA SER A 450 -4.30 4.80 14.04
C SER A 450 -3.14 3.89 13.63
N ILE A 451 -2.55 4.19 12.46
CA ILE A 451 -1.41 3.41 11.96
C ILE A 451 -0.16 3.79 12.77
N ASN A 452 0.02 5.07 13.07
CA ASN A 452 1.22 5.54 13.75
C ASN A 452 1.05 5.46 15.27
N ILE A 453 2.04 4.89 15.95
CA ILE A 453 2.15 4.89 17.40
C ILE A 453 3.59 5.12 17.81
N THR A 454 3.80 5.82 18.92
CA THR A 454 5.13 6.01 19.51
C THR A 454 5.24 5.14 20.76
N LEU A 455 6.36 4.44 20.94
CA LEU A 455 6.66 3.63 22.13
C LEU A 455 8.11 3.87 22.61
N PRO A 456 8.38 3.70 23.91
CA PRO A 456 9.73 3.85 24.44
C PRO A 456 10.64 2.67 24.09
N ARG A 457 11.95 2.92 24.02
CA ARG A 457 12.97 1.90 23.70
C ARG A 457 12.99 0.73 24.67
N SER A 458 12.64 0.96 25.94
CA SER A 458 12.46 -0.09 26.97
C SER A 458 11.46 -1.17 26.58
N VAL A 459 10.46 -0.87 25.74
CA VAL A 459 9.45 -1.85 25.28
C VAL A 459 10.07 -2.94 24.42
N LEU A 460 11.19 -2.67 23.73
CA LEU A 460 11.89 -3.67 22.92
C LEU A 460 12.45 -4.84 23.73
N ASN A 461 12.67 -4.66 25.02
CA ASN A 461 13.15 -5.71 25.92
C ASN A 461 12.01 -6.64 26.41
N LYS A 462 10.76 -6.34 26.04
CA LYS A 462 9.59 -7.17 26.39
C LYS A 462 9.35 -8.25 25.32
N SER A 463 8.54 -9.25 25.65
CA SER A 463 8.10 -10.27 24.69
C SER A 463 7.27 -9.65 23.57
N ILE A 464 7.32 -10.23 22.37
CA ILE A 464 6.57 -9.71 21.21
C ILE A 464 5.05 -9.63 21.45
N GLY A 465 4.50 -10.49 22.31
CA GLY A 465 3.10 -10.41 22.75
C GLY A 465 2.80 -9.16 23.59
N LYS A 466 3.73 -8.76 24.47
CA LYS A 466 3.64 -7.51 25.23
C LYS A 466 3.86 -6.28 24.34
N ILE A 467 4.74 -6.36 23.34
CA ILE A 467 4.92 -5.30 22.35
C ILE A 467 3.64 -5.13 21.51
N ALA A 468 3.00 -6.22 21.10
CA ALA A 468 1.73 -6.18 20.38
C ALA A 468 0.59 -5.57 21.22
N PHE A 469 0.58 -5.84 22.53
CA PHE A 469 -0.35 -5.21 23.46
C PHE A 469 -0.06 -3.70 23.61
N ALA A 470 1.19 -3.32 23.83
CA ALA A 470 1.62 -1.92 23.89
C ALA A 470 1.30 -1.15 22.61
N ALA A 471 1.41 -1.81 21.45
CA ALA A 471 1.06 -1.24 20.15
C ALA A 471 -0.47 -1.15 19.90
N GLY A 472 -1.32 -1.64 20.82
CA GLY A 472 -2.77 -1.69 20.64
C GLY A 472 -3.22 -2.65 19.53
N LEU A 473 -2.44 -3.70 19.25
CA LEU A 473 -2.81 -4.79 18.34
C LEU A 473 -3.45 -5.96 19.08
N ALA A 474 -3.22 -6.10 20.39
CA ALA A 474 -3.83 -7.12 21.24
C ALA A 474 -4.63 -6.44 22.37
N GLU A 475 -5.63 -7.13 22.92
CA GLU A 475 -6.43 -6.63 24.06
C GLU A 475 -5.72 -6.82 25.40
N SER A 476 -4.79 -7.77 25.48
CA SER A 476 -3.96 -8.05 26.65
C SER A 476 -2.63 -8.68 26.22
N ALA A 477 -1.66 -8.74 27.15
CA ALA A 477 -0.40 -9.45 26.89
C ALA A 477 -0.62 -10.93 26.57
N SER A 478 -1.56 -11.59 27.25
CA SER A 478 -1.93 -12.99 27.02
C SER A 478 -2.57 -13.18 25.64
N ASP A 479 -3.45 -12.26 25.23
CA ASP A 479 -3.99 -12.25 23.87
C ASP A 479 -2.89 -12.06 22.82
N GLY A 480 -1.92 -11.17 23.08
CA GLY A 480 -0.75 -10.98 22.23
C GLY A 480 0.06 -12.27 22.03
N HIS A 481 0.28 -13.03 23.11
CA HIS A 481 0.94 -14.34 23.04
C HIS A 481 0.11 -15.38 22.28
N ARG A 482 -1.22 -15.40 22.48
CA ARG A 482 -2.15 -16.26 21.73
C ARG A 482 -2.16 -15.94 20.24
N LEU A 483 -2.07 -14.66 19.86
CA LEU A 483 -1.99 -14.25 18.46
C LEU A 483 -0.69 -14.73 17.80
N VAL A 484 0.41 -14.75 18.54
CA VAL A 484 1.69 -15.29 18.06
C VAL A 484 1.61 -16.81 17.91
N SER A 485 1.04 -17.54 18.88
CA SER A 485 0.90 -19.00 18.79
C SER A 485 0.01 -19.41 17.62
N ASN A 486 -1.07 -18.67 17.37
CA ASN A 486 -1.98 -18.90 16.25
C ASN A 486 -1.42 -18.38 14.91
N GLY A 487 -0.27 -17.69 14.93
CA GLY A 487 0.36 -17.11 13.76
C GLY A 487 -0.46 -15.98 13.12
N SER A 488 -1.29 -15.28 13.90
CA SER A 488 -2.13 -14.17 13.43
C SER A 488 -1.41 -12.82 13.45
N LEU A 489 -0.19 -12.77 13.99
CA LEU A 489 0.66 -11.59 14.07
C LEU A 489 1.81 -11.66 13.05
N TYR A 490 2.06 -10.54 12.39
CA TYR A 490 3.09 -10.40 11.36
C TYR A 490 3.97 -9.19 11.66
N ILE A 491 5.23 -9.28 11.23
CA ILE A 491 6.22 -8.22 11.31
C ILE A 491 6.81 -7.96 9.93
N SER A 492 7.03 -6.68 9.60
CA SER A 492 7.76 -6.30 8.39
C SER A 492 9.26 -6.42 8.64
N GLY A 493 9.97 -7.08 7.73
CA GLY A 493 11.43 -7.15 7.78
C GLY A 493 12.00 -8.20 6.83
N PRO A 494 13.33 -8.43 6.86
CA PRO A 494 13.96 -9.39 5.98
C PRO A 494 13.44 -10.80 6.30
N SER A 495 13.30 -11.63 5.25
CA SER A 495 12.74 -12.97 5.40
C SER A 495 13.52 -13.75 6.47
N SER A 496 12.80 -14.26 7.48
CA SER A 496 13.32 -15.02 8.64
C SER A 496 14.29 -16.16 8.26
N GLN A 497 14.32 -16.61 7.01
CA GLN A 497 15.20 -17.68 6.53
C GLN A 497 16.56 -17.21 5.98
N LYS A 498 16.76 -15.92 5.67
CA LYS A 498 18.04 -15.39 5.17
C LYS A 498 18.49 -14.23 6.03
N LYS A 499 19.67 -14.35 6.64
CA LYS A 499 20.36 -13.29 7.41
C LYS A 499 20.79 -12.14 6.47
N GLN A 500 19.86 -11.35 5.97
CA GLN A 500 20.14 -10.12 5.21
C GLN A 500 19.39 -8.95 5.85
N ALA A 501 19.93 -7.73 5.72
CA ALA A 501 19.21 -6.51 6.06
C ALA A 501 17.95 -6.35 5.18
N MET A 502 16.99 -5.52 5.62
CA MET A 502 15.75 -5.29 4.86
C MET A 502 16.06 -4.94 3.40
N ASP A 503 15.47 -5.69 2.48
CA ASP A 503 15.17 -5.15 1.16
C ASP A 503 13.99 -4.19 1.37
N GLU A 504 14.26 -2.88 1.33
CA GLU A 504 13.24 -1.81 1.36
C GLU A 504 12.19 -2.00 0.24
N ALA A 505 12.39 -2.96 -0.68
CA ALA A 505 11.63 -3.09 -1.90
C ALA A 505 10.15 -3.50 -1.74
N GLU A 506 9.85 -4.31 -0.74
CA GLU A 506 8.57 -5.00 -0.66
C GLU A 506 8.21 -5.12 0.81
N LEU A 507 7.08 -4.53 1.23
CA LEU A 507 6.49 -4.70 2.57
C LEU A 507 6.07 -6.17 2.76
N LYS A 508 7.07 -7.03 2.95
CA LYS A 508 6.91 -8.45 3.19
C LYS A 508 6.67 -8.65 4.67
N PHE A 509 5.42 -8.95 4.96
CA PHE A 509 5.01 -9.35 6.29
C PHE A 509 5.37 -10.82 6.51
N THR A 510 6.29 -11.06 7.43
CA THR A 510 6.65 -12.40 7.89
C THR A 510 5.81 -12.77 9.10
N GLN A 511 5.36 -14.02 9.15
CA GLN A 511 4.56 -14.52 10.27
C GLN A 511 5.47 -14.73 11.48
N ILE A 512 5.06 -14.19 12.64
CA ILE A 512 5.84 -14.32 13.87
C ILE A 512 5.59 -15.72 14.45
N LYS A 513 6.61 -16.58 14.41
CA LYS A 513 6.60 -17.92 15.02
C LYS A 513 7.88 -18.11 15.83
N ASN A 514 7.78 -18.65 17.04
CA ASN A 514 8.92 -18.95 17.93
C ASN A 514 9.90 -17.77 18.08
N TRP A 515 9.39 -16.61 18.45
CA TRP A 515 10.13 -15.35 18.48
C TRP A 515 10.94 -15.15 19.78
N LEU A 516 12.24 -14.89 19.66
CA LEU A 516 13.08 -14.50 20.80
C LEU A 516 13.11 -12.98 20.97
N ILE A 517 13.27 -12.49 22.19
CA ILE A 517 13.33 -11.05 22.49
C ILE A 517 14.47 -10.37 21.71
N ALA A 518 15.62 -11.05 21.58
CA ALA A 518 16.77 -10.56 20.82
C ALA A 518 16.50 -10.42 19.31
N ASP A 519 15.51 -11.11 18.77
CA ASP A 519 15.19 -11.02 17.34
C ASP A 519 14.49 -9.72 17.01
N THR A 520 13.72 -9.12 17.93
CA THR A 520 13.00 -7.85 17.70
C THR A 520 13.91 -6.74 17.18
N LYS A 521 15.15 -6.65 17.71
CA LYS A 521 16.13 -5.63 17.31
C LYS A 521 16.57 -5.77 15.84
N LYS A 522 16.50 -6.98 15.27
CA LYS A 522 16.92 -7.25 13.88
C LYS A 522 15.89 -6.78 12.83
N PHE A 523 14.66 -6.51 13.28
CA PHE A 523 13.54 -6.10 12.42
C PHE A 523 13.24 -4.60 12.57
N LEU A 524 14.15 -3.84 13.21
CA LEU A 524 14.06 -2.39 13.26
C LEU A 524 14.47 -1.80 11.90
N VAL A 525 13.63 -0.91 11.39
CA VAL A 525 13.91 -0.12 10.20
C VAL A 525 14.66 1.13 10.62
N GLY A 526 15.94 1.22 10.25
CA GLY A 526 16.82 2.34 10.62
C GLY A 526 16.94 2.52 12.13
N ASP A 527 16.97 1.43 12.91
CA ASP A 527 17.08 1.38 14.38
C ASP A 527 15.99 2.09 15.20
N GLU A 528 15.01 2.70 14.55
CA GLU A 528 14.02 3.58 15.20
C GLU A 528 12.56 3.14 14.95
N MET A 529 12.29 2.19 14.05
CA MET A 529 10.91 1.85 13.68
C MET A 529 10.62 0.37 13.53
N LEU A 530 9.41 -0.02 13.92
CA LEU A 530 8.92 -1.40 13.86
C LEU A 530 7.51 -1.42 13.24
N VAL A 531 7.31 -2.20 12.17
CA VAL A 531 6.00 -2.31 11.52
C VAL A 531 5.36 -3.67 11.83
N LEU A 532 4.25 -3.64 12.56
CA LEU A 532 3.50 -4.81 13.01
C LEU A 532 2.12 -4.87 12.35
N ARG A 533 1.61 -6.08 12.12
CA ARG A 533 0.28 -6.30 11.54
C ARG A 533 -0.46 -7.45 12.21
N ARG A 534 -1.73 -7.23 12.56
CA ARG A 534 -2.70 -8.26 12.95
C ARG A 534 -3.74 -8.43 11.84
N GLY A 535 -3.82 -9.62 11.26
CA GLY A 535 -4.76 -9.89 10.15
C GLY A 535 -4.47 -9.07 8.88
N LYS A 536 -5.51 -8.68 8.13
CA LYS A 536 -5.38 -8.01 6.83
C LYS A 536 -5.33 -6.48 6.91
N HIS A 537 -6.03 -5.88 7.88
CA HIS A 537 -6.31 -4.43 7.92
C HIS A 537 -5.77 -3.70 9.16
N ASN A 538 -5.40 -4.41 10.24
CA ASN A 538 -4.95 -3.77 11.48
C ASN A 538 -3.40 -3.73 11.54
N ILE A 539 -2.82 -2.55 11.37
CA ILE A 539 -1.38 -2.34 11.20
C ILE A 539 -0.91 -1.20 12.09
N ARG A 540 0.29 -1.35 12.64
CA ARG A 540 0.96 -0.34 13.44
C ARG A 540 2.37 -0.11 12.92
N ILE A 541 2.69 1.15 12.69
CA ILE A 541 4.06 1.66 12.59
C ILE A 541 4.39 2.19 13.96
N VAL A 542 5.21 1.43 14.68
CA VAL A 542 5.71 1.78 16.00
C VAL A 542 7.01 2.56 15.81
N LYS A 543 6.96 3.87 16.09
CA LYS A 543 8.16 4.71 16.23
C LYS A 543 8.72 4.54 17.64
N ILE A 544 9.99 4.21 17.71
CA ILE A 544 10.70 3.97 18.97
C ILE A 544 11.47 5.25 19.30
N VAL A 545 11.21 5.76 20.50
CA VAL A 545 11.88 6.95 21.04
C VAL A 545 12.70 6.58 22.26
N GLU A 546 13.70 7.40 22.59
CA GLU A 546 14.48 7.20 23.80
C GLU A 546 13.60 7.33 25.05
N ASP A 547 13.91 6.55 26.08
CA ASP A 547 13.08 6.48 27.30
C ASP A 547 12.98 7.86 28.00
N LYS A 548 14.00 8.71 27.85
CA LYS A 548 14.00 10.09 28.34
C LYS A 548 12.99 10.97 27.59
N GLU A 549 13.00 10.92 26.26
CA GLU A 549 12.05 11.66 25.41
C GLU A 549 10.61 11.17 25.64
N TRP A 550 10.44 9.88 25.89
CA TRP A 550 9.14 9.30 26.25
C TRP A 550 8.63 9.83 27.59
N ALA A 551 9.48 9.85 28.61
CA ALA A 551 9.13 10.40 29.93
C ALA A 551 8.74 11.89 29.84
N GLU A 552 9.48 12.67 29.04
CA GLU A 552 9.17 14.08 28.76
C GLU A 552 7.85 14.26 28.00
N SER A 553 7.48 13.30 27.14
CA SER A 553 6.21 13.35 26.39
C SER A 553 4.96 13.17 27.25
N GLY A 554 5.09 12.62 28.48
CA GLY A 554 3.98 12.35 29.40
C GLY A 554 2.96 11.30 28.92
N LYS A 555 3.20 10.66 27.76
CA LYS A 555 2.30 9.66 27.19
C LYS A 555 2.39 8.34 27.95
N LYS A 556 1.28 7.59 28.00
CA LYS A 556 1.23 6.23 28.56
C LYS A 556 0.81 5.21 27.51
N TYR A 557 1.40 4.01 27.55
CA TYR A 557 0.97 2.90 26.68
C TYR A 557 0.30 1.76 27.48
N PRO A 558 -0.56 0.94 26.83
CA PRO A 558 -1.19 -0.20 27.48
C PRO A 558 -0.15 -1.18 28.06
N GLY A 559 -0.17 -1.37 29.39
CA GLY A 559 0.79 -2.24 30.10
C GLY A 559 2.09 -1.56 30.53
N GLU A 560 2.10 -0.23 30.60
CA GLU A 560 3.12 0.57 31.27
C GLU A 560 2.83 0.64 32.78
N GLY A 561 3.75 0.14 33.60
CA GLY A 561 3.54 -0.10 35.03
C GLY A 561 2.84 -1.45 35.28
N GLY A 562 3.55 -2.41 35.86
CA GLY A 562 2.94 -3.67 36.26
C GLY A 562 2.15 -3.50 37.55
N GLN A 563 0.83 -3.62 37.51
CA GLN A 563 -0.01 -4.10 38.61
C GLN A 563 -1.41 -4.41 38.08
N GLY A 564 -1.98 -5.53 38.52
CA GLY A 564 -3.31 -5.97 38.15
C GLY A 564 -4.37 -4.98 38.62
N LEU A 565 -5.35 -4.72 37.77
CA LEU A 565 -6.63 -4.18 38.22
C LEU A 565 -7.25 -5.19 39.20
N GLN A 566 -7.18 -4.88 40.49
CA GLN A 566 -8.17 -5.37 41.44
C GLN A 566 -9.52 -4.80 41.02
N LYS A 567 -10.50 -5.72 40.95
CA LYS A 567 -11.91 -5.41 40.85
C LYS A 567 -12.32 -4.53 42.04
N GLY A 568 -13.00 -3.43 41.70
CA GLY A 568 -14.08 -2.78 42.42
C GLY A 568 -14.02 -2.66 43.95
N GLU A 569 -14.06 -1.42 44.43
CA GLU A 569 -15.00 -1.04 45.48
C GLU A 569 -15.32 0.46 45.35
N ALA A 570 -16.59 0.77 45.60
CA ALA A 570 -17.23 2.05 45.41
C ALA A 570 -17.29 2.82 46.74
N GLY A 571 -17.31 4.16 46.65
CA GLY A 571 -17.92 5.06 47.62
C GLY A 571 -17.17 5.26 48.94
N GLU A 572 -16.68 6.46 49.20
CA GLU A 572 -17.36 7.46 50.04
C GLU A 572 -16.44 8.68 50.26
N GLU A 573 -17.02 9.86 50.05
CA GLU A 573 -16.50 11.16 50.47
C GLU A 573 -16.64 11.30 52.00
N ALA A 574 -15.67 11.94 52.67
CA ALA A 574 -15.89 13.08 53.58
C ALA A 574 -14.65 13.40 54.43
N GLY A 575 -14.31 14.70 54.49
CA GLY A 575 -14.27 15.46 55.75
C GLY A 575 -13.10 15.27 56.74
N GLU A 576 -12.26 16.31 56.78
CA GLU A 576 -11.76 17.03 57.98
C GLU A 576 -10.96 16.34 59.13
N VAL A 577 -9.77 16.94 59.34
CA VAL A 577 -9.18 17.39 60.63
C VAL A 577 -8.75 16.34 61.67
N GLY A 578 -7.49 16.47 62.11
CA GLY A 578 -7.13 16.25 63.52
C GLY A 578 -5.95 15.33 63.79
N ALA A 579 -4.86 15.92 64.28
CA ALA A 579 -3.74 15.22 64.92
C ALA A 579 -4.16 14.47 66.20
N LYS A 580 -3.52 13.32 66.49
CA LYS A 580 -2.80 13.03 67.74
C LYS A 580 -2.38 11.55 67.89
N ASP A 581 -1.18 11.44 68.45
CA ASP A 581 -0.49 10.38 69.20
C ASP A 581 -1.18 9.09 69.68
N ALA A 582 -0.27 8.13 69.93
CA ALA A 582 -0.27 7.08 70.97
C ALA A 582 -0.74 5.66 70.62
N GLY A 583 0.24 4.86 70.19
CA GLY A 583 0.69 3.60 70.82
C GLY A 583 -0.32 2.56 71.32
N LYS A 584 -0.16 1.31 70.86
CA LYS A 584 0.03 0.13 71.72
C LYS A 584 0.47 -1.11 70.95
N GLU A 585 1.50 -1.74 71.50
CA GLU A 585 2.03 -3.05 71.13
C GLU A 585 0.97 -4.16 71.15
N ARG A 586 1.15 -5.17 70.27
CA ARG A 586 0.98 -6.56 70.67
C ARG A 586 1.94 -7.49 69.94
N LYS A 587 2.50 -8.38 70.74
CA LYS A 587 3.71 -9.21 70.59
C LYS A 587 3.53 -10.47 69.73
N LYS A 588 4.64 -10.85 69.09
CA LYS A 588 5.22 -12.20 68.85
C LYS A 588 4.42 -13.14 67.91
N LYS A 589 5.04 -13.86 66.97
CA LYS A 589 6.26 -14.66 67.12
C LYS A 589 7.13 -14.68 65.85
N SER A 590 8.43 -14.73 66.14
CA SER A 590 9.59 -15.00 65.32
C SER A 590 9.61 -16.40 64.68
N PHE A 591 10.17 -16.47 63.48
CA PHE A 591 10.98 -17.59 63.02
C PHE A 591 12.13 -17.01 62.16
N TRP A 592 13.18 -16.52 62.84
CA TRP A 592 14.49 -16.19 62.26
C TRP A 592 15.28 -17.52 62.21
N SER A 593 15.69 -17.98 61.02
CA SER A 593 16.96 -17.66 60.32
C SER A 593 18.16 -18.39 60.89
N GLU A 594 18.89 -19.10 60.03
CA GLU A 594 20.29 -19.56 60.16
C GLU A 594 20.50 -20.46 58.92
N PHE A 595 21.43 -20.31 57.99
CA PHE A 595 22.79 -19.78 57.98
C PHE A 595 23.15 -19.31 56.56
N ALA A 596 23.96 -18.26 56.47
CA ALA A 596 24.93 -18.06 55.39
C ALA A 596 26.35 -18.16 56.01
N PRO A 597 27.38 -18.50 55.23
CA PRO A 597 28.48 -17.55 55.16
C PRO A 597 29.13 -17.39 53.76
N GLU A 598 29.89 -16.30 53.67
CA GLU A 598 30.66 -15.75 52.55
C GLU A 598 31.99 -16.47 52.23
N VAL A 599 32.30 -16.49 50.92
CA VAL A 599 33.58 -16.18 50.20
C VAL A 599 34.92 -16.85 50.58
N ASP A 600 35.60 -17.42 49.56
CA ASP A 600 37.06 -17.30 49.32
C ASP A 600 37.38 -17.30 47.80
N PRO A 601 38.19 -16.35 47.25
CA PRO A 601 38.58 -16.28 45.85
C PRO A 601 40.07 -16.59 45.63
N ASN A 602 40.43 -17.81 45.20
CA ASN A 602 41.63 -18.10 44.39
C ASN A 602 41.77 -19.60 44.15
N GLU A 603 41.56 -20.07 42.91
CA GLU A 603 42.39 -21.19 42.42
C GLU A 603 42.53 -21.21 40.88
N ARG A 604 43.74 -20.85 40.50
CA ARG A 604 44.45 -21.01 39.22
C ARG A 604 44.37 -22.43 38.62
N LYS A 605 44.15 -22.55 37.30
CA LYS A 605 45.14 -22.94 36.25
C LYS A 605 44.52 -23.60 35.01
N SER A 606 44.81 -22.98 33.85
CA SER A 606 45.27 -23.55 32.56
C SER A 606 44.94 -25.01 32.19
N VAL A 607 44.44 -25.25 30.98
CA VAL A 607 45.16 -25.95 29.89
C VAL A 607 44.56 -25.59 28.51
N LEU A 608 45.47 -25.33 27.57
CA LEU A 608 45.34 -24.98 26.16
C LEU A 608 44.89 -26.15 25.24
N TYR A 609 44.26 -25.78 24.11
CA TYR A 609 44.39 -26.33 22.74
C TYR A 609 44.44 -27.87 22.51
N LYS A 610 43.53 -28.39 21.66
CA LYS A 610 43.84 -28.82 20.26
C LYS A 610 42.64 -29.43 19.52
N SER A 611 42.69 -29.20 18.21
CA SER A 611 41.83 -29.61 17.11
C SER A 611 41.88 -31.11 16.75
N VAL A 612 40.70 -31.70 16.43
CA VAL A 612 40.29 -32.53 15.25
C VAL A 612 41.31 -33.56 14.69
N PRO A 613 40.96 -34.87 14.48
CA PRO A 613 40.29 -35.29 13.22
C PRO A 613 39.32 -36.50 13.23
N SER A 614 38.40 -36.40 12.25
CA SER A 614 37.67 -37.39 11.44
C SER A 614 37.39 -38.81 11.93
N GLY A 615 36.11 -39.17 11.77
CA GLY A 615 35.73 -40.35 11.00
C GLY A 615 35.14 -41.52 11.78
N GLN A 616 33.80 -41.63 11.79
CA GLN A 616 33.15 -42.93 11.69
C GLN A 616 31.70 -42.82 11.24
N LYS A 617 31.37 -43.64 10.23
CA LYS A 617 30.06 -43.85 9.61
C LYS A 617 29.05 -44.35 10.65
N LYS A 618 27.81 -43.83 10.62
CA LYS A 618 26.63 -44.59 11.10
C LYS A 618 25.47 -44.47 10.14
N THR A 619 24.85 -45.63 9.97
CA THR A 619 23.91 -46.05 8.96
C THR A 619 22.48 -45.61 9.24
N ILE A 620 21.74 -45.50 8.14
CA ILE A 620 20.31 -45.25 7.92
C ILE A 620 19.37 -46.06 8.84
N ILE A 621 18.33 -45.40 9.38
CA ILE A 621 16.99 -45.98 9.55
C ILE A 621 15.95 -44.92 9.13
N ARG A 622 15.34 -45.10 7.95
CA ARG A 622 14.12 -44.41 7.52
C ARG A 622 12.92 -45.25 7.96
N ARG A 623 11.99 -44.65 8.71
CA ARG A 623 10.66 -45.25 8.96
C ARG A 623 9.66 -44.71 7.94
N SER A 624 9.08 -45.62 7.16
CA SER A 624 7.93 -45.44 6.28
C SER A 624 6.62 -45.59 7.08
N PRO A 625 5.55 -44.84 6.78
CA PRO A 625 4.20 -45.13 7.28
C PRO A 625 3.38 -45.88 6.21
N THR A 626 2.89 -47.05 6.60
CA THR A 626 1.90 -47.87 5.89
C THR A 626 0.49 -47.31 6.05
N LYS A 627 -0.27 -47.25 4.95
CA LYS A 627 -1.76 -47.15 4.93
C LYS A 627 -2.36 -48.56 5.01
N PRO A 628 -3.66 -48.66 5.35
CA PRO A 628 -4.55 -49.53 4.59
C PRO A 628 -5.71 -48.76 3.94
N TYR A 629 -6.20 -49.35 2.86
CA TYR A 629 -7.33 -48.95 2.01
C TYR A 629 -8.48 -49.92 2.34
N ASP A 630 -9.70 -49.42 2.51
CA ASP A 630 -10.92 -50.22 2.48
C ASP A 630 -11.85 -49.69 1.38
N ALA A 631 -12.38 -50.63 0.59
CA ALA A 631 -13.31 -50.42 -0.51
C ALA A 631 -14.61 -51.21 -0.21
N LYS A 632 -15.77 -50.58 -0.43
CA LYS A 632 -17.10 -51.19 -0.60
C LYS A 632 -17.89 -50.26 -1.54
N GLU A 633 -18.10 -50.66 -2.80
CA GLU A 633 -19.22 -51.45 -3.35
C GLU A 633 -20.19 -50.53 -4.12
N GLU A 634 -20.25 -50.76 -5.42
CA GLU A 634 -21.17 -50.15 -6.38
C GLU A 634 -22.53 -50.89 -6.35
N GLY A 635 -23.62 -50.13 -6.47
CA GLY A 635 -24.95 -50.65 -6.73
C GLY A 635 -25.54 -49.97 -7.98
N SER A 636 -25.68 -50.75 -9.05
CA SER A 636 -26.27 -50.35 -10.34
C SER A 636 -27.79 -50.26 -10.27
N SER A 637 -28.42 -49.36 -11.02
CA SER A 637 -29.63 -49.72 -11.79
C SER A 637 -29.82 -48.82 -13.02
N LEU A 638 -29.85 -49.50 -14.17
CA LEU A 638 -30.29 -49.01 -15.47
C LEU A 638 -31.83 -48.96 -15.53
N VAL A 639 -32.39 -47.94 -16.16
CA VAL A 639 -33.69 -48.06 -16.85
C VAL A 639 -33.58 -47.41 -18.24
N ARG A 640 -33.71 -48.26 -19.27
CA ARG A 640 -33.95 -47.90 -20.69
C ARG A 640 -35.45 -47.71 -20.93
N ARG A 641 -35.82 -46.73 -21.77
CA ARG A 641 -36.92 -46.71 -22.76
C ARG A 641 -36.55 -45.57 -23.75
N LYS A 642 -36.20 -45.77 -25.05
CA LYS A 642 -37.01 -46.14 -26.25
C LYS A 642 -38.30 -45.30 -26.33
N GLU A 643 -38.69 -44.60 -27.38
CA GLU A 643 -38.47 -44.51 -28.84
C GLU A 643 -38.69 -43.00 -29.22
N SER A 644 -38.44 -42.42 -30.40
CA SER A 644 -38.29 -42.82 -31.80
C SER A 644 -37.60 -41.67 -32.54
#